data_AF-Q0J909-F1
#
_entry.id   AF-Q0J909-F1
#
_cell.length_a   1.000
_cell.length_b   1.000
_cell.length_c   1.000
_cell.angle_alpha   90.00
_cell.angle_beta   90.00
_cell.angle_gamma   90.00
#
_symmetry.space_group_name_H-M   'P 1'
#
loop_
_entity.id
_entity.type
_entity.pdbx_description
1 polymer ?
#
loop_
_entity_poly.entity_id
_entity_poly.type
_entity_poly.pdbx_seq_one_letter_code
_entity_poly.pdbx_strand_id
1 'polypeptide(L)'
;MGLLEDLLLAPRVDGGGGGDGEAMAAPDYAIPPLSPTAASVVHRCARIAGVEVEQLLRRFEPEKGDQPLAYARSVVEYCSYIALRVETKRHDYLSDSEFHSLTYDMMIAWEAPDDETDAALQKMSFSFVDGKDDDDCGSMFCLSPTQMAIQVDGRRTVSPEAFAKIIPACPAMAHAITVRNLFDALTNSTGGRLHFLIYHKYLKCLDKVLRFAKRISGGHKAPALQLSDGEVILDIYGAATTKPILQHIGTSTWPGRLTLTTHALYFEPVSVDFSYNEAVVYDLSRDLKQSIKRESTGPWGAQLFDKAVMYKSSSTREPVFFEFPQFKGHTRRDYWFAIIKEVLHAHKFIRKYRMINLHKAEALSVATLGILRYRTVKEGFHILPAHFKTTLAFNLAEKLPKGDKILEALYGQMKDYSSRFRVDEDSVQSSSDDLTLADPFPLSAYTLVNMGLLTLKEEDNPEEWDLTVRDVQTGGTSSVQMALERSVGYSGRVEAARATLDQVKVEDIDTNVAVLKELLFPLIEIGKRLLFLAEWEDPLKSYVFLFCFLFIVYRGWIWYIFPVFLLGSTIFMLWQRHTGNGQMIGAFEVTTPPRRRTVEQLLALQQAISQLEAQVQAGNIFLLKLRSLLLAAFPQSTNKVAATMLVASAIFAYLPLRSILVLIVLEAYTRHMPARKKSSEKLVRRLREWWLRIPAAPVQLLRPQDTRRWTSRLRSR
;
A
#
# COMPACT_ATOMS: atom_id res chain seq x y z
N MET A 1 14.24 26.48 45.50
CA MET A 1 13.42 27.60 46.02
C MET A 1 13.68 28.91 45.27
N GLY A 2 14.88 29.19 44.74
CA GLY A 2 15.19 30.46 44.04
C GLY A 2 15.19 30.41 42.50
N LEU A 3 14.26 29.68 41.87
CA LEU A 3 14.12 29.65 40.39
C LEU A 3 12.71 30.02 39.91
N LEU A 4 11.81 30.38 40.83
CA LEU A 4 10.43 30.77 40.51
C LEU A 4 10.14 32.26 40.72
N GLU A 5 11.03 33.01 41.36
CA GLU A 5 10.81 34.44 41.65
C GLU A 5 11.26 35.37 40.50
N ASP A 6 12.22 34.95 39.66
CA ASP A 6 12.69 35.77 38.54
C ASP A 6 11.68 35.90 37.39
N LEU A 7 10.58 35.12 37.41
CA LEU A 7 9.51 35.23 36.41
C LEU A 7 8.38 36.18 36.82
N LEU A 8 8.36 36.71 38.04
CA LEU A 8 7.25 37.56 38.50
C LEU A 8 7.63 39.00 38.86
N LEU A 9 8.90 39.39 38.75
CA LEU A 9 9.34 40.74 39.13
C LEU A 9 10.27 41.37 38.09
N ALA A 10 9.71 41.76 36.94
CA ALA A 10 10.22 42.85 36.11
C ALA A 10 9.03 43.66 35.57
N PRO A 11 9.15 45.00 35.46
CA PRO A 11 8.17 45.90 36.06
C PRO A 11 7.16 46.46 35.06
N ARG A 12 5.99 46.83 35.62
CA ARG A 12 5.02 47.77 35.03
C ARG A 12 5.74 48.93 34.35
N VAL A 13 5.68 48.96 33.02
CA VAL A 13 5.97 50.17 32.26
C VAL A 13 4.66 50.97 32.25
N ASP A 14 4.53 51.88 33.21
CA ASP A 14 3.58 52.98 33.13
C ASP A 14 4.14 54.00 32.14
N GLY A 15 3.61 53.99 30.92
CA GLY A 15 4.00 54.92 29.87
C GLY A 15 2.80 55.18 28.97
N GLY A 16 1.94 56.10 29.40
CA GLY A 16 0.88 56.64 28.57
C GLY A 16 1.47 57.31 27.32
N GLY A 17 1.16 56.74 26.16
CA GLY A 17 1.34 57.37 24.87
C GLY A 17 0.04 57.18 24.11
N GLY A 18 -0.85 58.18 24.17
CA GLY A 18 -1.94 58.31 23.22
C GLY A 18 -1.34 58.58 21.85
N GLY A 19 -1.07 57.51 21.12
CA GLY A 19 -0.76 57.54 19.70
C GLY A 19 -1.97 56.97 18.99
N ASP A 20 -2.49 57.75 18.06
CA ASP A 20 -3.69 57.50 17.29
C ASP A 20 -3.79 56.05 16.83
N GLY A 21 -5.01 55.50 16.88
CA GLY A 21 -5.32 54.16 16.39
C GLY A 21 -5.00 54.07 14.91
N GLU A 22 -3.75 53.74 14.59
CA GLU A 22 -3.38 53.08 13.35
C GLU A 22 -4.14 51.76 13.37
N ALA A 23 -5.32 51.79 12.77
CA ALA A 23 -6.04 50.62 12.35
C ALA A 23 -5.01 49.72 11.68
N MET A 24 -4.68 48.62 12.36
CA MET A 24 -3.73 47.62 11.90
C MET A 24 -4.19 47.22 10.51
N ALA A 25 -3.54 47.77 9.48
CA ALA A 25 -3.93 47.55 8.10
C ALA A 25 -3.92 46.04 7.90
N ALA A 26 -5.09 45.48 7.57
CA ALA A 26 -5.18 44.08 7.19
C ALA A 26 -4.10 43.88 6.11
N PRO A 27 -3.18 42.92 6.26
CA PRO A 27 -2.13 42.72 5.29
C PRO A 27 -2.80 42.50 3.93
N ASP A 28 -2.59 43.44 3.01
CA ASP A 28 -2.97 43.29 1.61
C ASP A 28 -2.20 42.07 1.09
N TYR A 29 -2.79 40.88 1.20
CA TYR A 29 -2.28 39.68 0.58
C TYR A 29 -2.49 39.86 -0.93
N ALA A 30 -1.56 40.57 -1.56
CA ALA A 30 -1.52 40.70 -3.00
C ALA A 30 -1.52 39.29 -3.62
N ILE A 31 -2.37 39.09 -4.63
CA ILE A 31 -2.42 37.86 -5.41
C ILE A 31 -0.99 37.53 -5.85
N PRO A 32 -0.49 36.30 -5.61
CA PRO A 32 0.87 35.94 -6.02
C PRO A 32 0.98 36.09 -7.55
N PRO A 33 2.17 36.41 -8.09
CA PRO A 33 2.36 36.41 -9.55
C PRO A 33 2.14 34.97 -10.06
N LEU A 34 0.97 34.75 -10.67
CA LEU A 34 0.55 33.48 -11.24
C LEU A 34 0.91 33.44 -12.73
N SER A 35 1.29 32.27 -13.21
CA SER A 35 1.48 32.04 -14.65
C SER A 35 0.18 32.32 -15.42
N PRO A 36 0.25 32.71 -16.71
CA PRO A 36 -0.95 32.94 -17.52
C PRO A 36 -1.93 31.75 -17.49
N THR A 37 -1.39 30.52 -17.43
CA THR A 37 -2.22 29.32 -17.31
C THR A 37 -2.86 29.16 -15.95
N ALA A 38 -2.14 29.41 -14.85
CA ALA A 38 -2.69 29.36 -13.51
C ALA A 38 -3.72 30.46 -13.27
N ALA A 39 -3.44 31.69 -13.71
CA ALA A 39 -4.37 32.80 -13.66
C ALA A 39 -5.67 32.47 -14.43
N SER A 40 -5.56 31.93 -15.66
CA SER A 40 -6.73 31.51 -16.45
C SER A 40 -7.58 30.45 -15.74
N VAL A 41 -6.94 29.44 -15.14
CA VAL A 41 -7.64 28.40 -14.36
C VAL A 41 -8.33 28.99 -13.15
N VAL A 42 -7.68 29.88 -12.38
CA VAL A 42 -8.27 30.53 -11.21
C VAL A 42 -9.50 31.36 -11.60
N HIS A 43 -9.42 32.16 -12.66
CA HIS A 43 -10.57 32.92 -13.17
C HIS A 43 -11.72 32.01 -13.62
N ARG A 44 -11.40 30.87 -14.25
CA ARG A 44 -12.42 29.89 -14.65
C ARG A 44 -13.06 29.22 -13.43
N CYS A 45 -12.26 28.90 -12.41
CA CYS A 45 -12.76 28.33 -11.15
C CYS A 45 -13.68 29.31 -10.41
N ALA A 46 -13.29 30.58 -10.32
CA ALA A 46 -14.09 31.63 -9.70
C ALA A 46 -15.43 31.82 -10.42
N ARG A 47 -15.42 31.80 -11.77
CA ARG A 47 -16.64 31.84 -12.59
C ARG A 47 -17.57 30.65 -12.33
N ILE A 48 -17.03 29.44 -12.20
CA ILE A 48 -17.80 28.24 -11.87
C ILE A 48 -18.40 28.36 -10.46
N ALA A 49 -17.65 28.91 -9.51
CA ALA A 49 -18.12 29.14 -8.15
C ALA A 49 -19.18 30.27 -8.04
N GLY A 50 -19.30 31.12 -9.07
CA GLY A 50 -20.19 32.29 -9.04
C GLY A 50 -19.69 33.43 -8.15
N VAL A 51 -18.38 33.47 -7.88
CA VAL A 51 -17.73 34.40 -6.92
C VAL A 51 -16.58 35.12 -7.63
N GLU A 52 -16.28 36.36 -7.23
CA GLU A 52 -15.10 37.07 -7.76
C GLU A 52 -13.79 36.45 -7.23
N VAL A 53 -12.71 36.54 -8.02
CA VAL A 53 -11.40 35.98 -7.64
C VAL A 53 -10.93 36.56 -6.30
N GLU A 54 -11.03 37.87 -6.10
CA GLU A 54 -10.69 38.54 -4.84
C GLU A 54 -11.45 37.97 -3.63
N GLN A 55 -12.75 37.71 -3.80
CA GLN A 55 -13.59 37.16 -2.73
C GLN A 55 -13.21 35.71 -2.41
N LEU A 56 -12.87 34.93 -3.44
CA LEU A 56 -12.39 33.56 -3.28
C LEU A 56 -11.07 33.53 -2.50
N LEU A 57 -10.13 34.41 -2.85
CA LEU A 57 -8.82 34.49 -2.20
C LEU A 57 -8.88 35.09 -0.80
N ARG A 58 -9.81 36.01 -0.51
CA ARG A 58 -10.04 36.51 0.86
C ARG A 58 -10.48 35.42 1.83
N ARG A 59 -11.17 34.39 1.34
CA ARG A 59 -11.58 33.22 2.14
C ARG A 59 -10.44 32.22 2.34
N PHE A 60 -9.34 32.37 1.62
CA PHE A 60 -8.19 31.48 1.71
C PHE A 60 -7.21 31.98 2.78
N GLU A 61 -7.05 31.24 3.87
CA GLU A 61 -6.03 31.51 4.87
C GLU A 61 -4.76 30.69 4.55
N PRO A 62 -3.65 31.31 4.11
CA PRO A 62 -2.41 30.57 3.85
C PRO A 62 -1.75 30.08 5.13
N GLU A 63 -1.05 28.93 5.03
CA GLU A 63 -0.14 28.50 6.10
C GLU A 63 1.02 29.50 6.23
N LYS A 64 1.22 30.04 7.44
CA LYS A 64 2.25 31.05 7.71
C LYS A 64 3.64 30.49 7.44
N GLY A 65 4.39 31.16 6.57
CA GLY A 65 5.80 30.83 6.27
C GLY A 65 6.02 29.96 5.02
N ASP A 66 4.97 29.72 4.22
CA ASP A 66 5.11 29.02 2.96
C ASP A 66 6.00 29.78 1.95
N GLN A 67 6.82 29.01 1.22
CA GLN A 67 7.57 29.54 0.08
C GLN A 67 6.61 30.07 -0.99
N PRO A 68 6.98 31.09 -1.79
CA PRO A 68 6.09 31.66 -2.82
C PRO A 68 5.44 30.62 -3.74
N LEU A 69 6.21 29.59 -4.13
CA LEU A 69 5.72 28.46 -4.93
C LEU A 69 4.66 27.61 -4.21
N ALA A 70 4.87 27.33 -2.92
CA ALA A 70 3.93 26.54 -2.12
C ALA A 70 2.62 27.31 -1.91
N TYR A 71 2.71 28.62 -1.68
CA TYR A 71 1.55 29.50 -1.61
C TYR A 71 0.77 29.52 -2.94
N ALA A 72 1.45 29.73 -4.07
CA ALA A 72 0.82 29.75 -5.39
C ALA A 72 0.14 28.41 -5.73
N ARG A 73 0.77 27.27 -5.40
CA ARG A 73 0.15 25.93 -5.52
C ARG A 73 -1.09 25.79 -4.67
N SER A 74 -1.04 26.25 -3.42
CA SER A 74 -2.17 26.14 -2.48
C SER A 74 -3.36 26.98 -2.93
N VAL A 75 -3.11 28.16 -3.52
CA VAL A 75 -4.15 28.99 -4.16
C VAL A 75 -4.83 28.24 -5.32
N VAL A 76 -4.04 27.69 -6.25
CA VAL A 76 -4.59 26.91 -7.38
C VAL A 76 -5.36 25.68 -6.88
N GLU A 77 -4.82 24.99 -5.87
CA GLU A 77 -5.44 23.83 -5.23
C GLU A 77 -6.82 24.19 -4.62
N TYR A 78 -6.87 25.26 -3.82
CA TYR A 78 -8.10 25.76 -3.19
C TYR A 78 -9.18 26.09 -4.22
N CYS A 79 -8.84 26.92 -5.21
CA CYS A 79 -9.76 27.31 -6.29
C CYS A 79 -10.25 26.09 -7.07
N SER A 80 -9.35 25.16 -7.38
CA SER A 80 -9.68 23.93 -8.11
C SER A 80 -10.66 23.06 -7.34
N TYR A 81 -10.46 22.91 -6.02
CA TYR A 81 -11.34 22.11 -5.17
C TYR A 81 -12.75 22.70 -5.07
N ILE A 82 -12.89 24.02 -4.99
CA ILE A 82 -14.20 24.67 -4.98
C ILE A 82 -14.91 24.45 -6.31
N ALA A 83 -14.23 24.69 -7.44
CA ALA A 83 -14.82 24.48 -8.76
C ALA A 83 -15.20 23.01 -9.01
N LEU A 84 -14.36 22.06 -8.60
CA LEU A 84 -14.66 20.63 -8.70
C LEU A 84 -15.90 20.25 -7.90
N ARG A 85 -16.10 20.80 -6.69
CA ARG A 85 -17.30 20.54 -5.88
C ARG A 85 -18.56 20.96 -6.63
N VAL A 86 -18.57 22.18 -7.16
CA VAL A 86 -19.70 22.70 -7.95
C VAL A 86 -19.96 21.85 -9.19
N GLU A 87 -18.91 21.54 -9.96
CA GLU A 87 -19.02 20.73 -11.19
C GLU A 87 -19.53 19.31 -10.92
N THR A 88 -19.12 18.68 -9.81
CA THR A 88 -19.53 17.30 -9.48
C THR A 88 -21.01 17.16 -9.08
N LYS A 89 -21.72 18.27 -8.83
CA LYS A 89 -23.18 18.26 -8.65
C LYS A 89 -23.92 18.10 -9.98
N ARG A 90 -23.33 18.59 -11.08
CA ARG A 90 -23.96 18.53 -12.40
C ARG A 90 -24.08 17.08 -12.83
N HIS A 91 -25.24 16.67 -13.34
CA HIS A 91 -25.40 15.35 -13.90
C HIS A 91 -24.52 15.16 -15.15
N ASP A 92 -23.99 13.95 -15.33
CA ASP A 92 -23.21 13.56 -16.51
C ASP A 92 -21.93 14.38 -16.78
N TYR A 93 -21.38 15.07 -15.77
CA TYR A 93 -20.14 15.86 -15.89
C TYR A 93 -18.93 15.08 -16.44
N LEU A 94 -18.84 13.77 -16.17
CA LEU A 94 -17.79 12.88 -16.70
C LEU A 94 -17.90 12.57 -18.21
N SER A 95 -19.00 12.97 -18.85
CA SER A 95 -19.14 12.89 -20.31
C SER A 95 -18.74 14.18 -21.02
N ASP A 96 -18.62 15.28 -20.28
CA ASP A 96 -18.32 16.60 -20.79
C ASP A 96 -16.82 16.76 -21.08
N SER A 97 -16.49 17.02 -22.35
CA SER A 97 -15.11 17.29 -22.76
C SER A 97 -14.53 18.58 -22.16
N GLU A 98 -15.38 19.56 -21.82
CA GLU A 98 -14.94 20.78 -21.17
C GLU A 98 -14.50 20.52 -19.72
N PHE A 99 -15.19 19.62 -19.02
CA PHE A 99 -14.80 19.15 -17.69
C PHE A 99 -13.46 18.41 -17.73
N HIS A 100 -13.25 17.57 -18.75
CA HIS A 100 -11.96 16.87 -18.94
C HIS A 100 -10.82 17.85 -19.16
N SER A 101 -11.06 18.88 -19.97
CA SER A 101 -10.06 19.92 -20.24
C SER A 101 -9.79 20.75 -18.99
N LEU A 102 -10.85 21.20 -18.29
CA LEU A 102 -10.75 21.95 -17.04
C LEU A 102 -9.90 21.24 -16.00
N THR A 103 -10.22 19.99 -15.72
CA THR A 103 -9.51 19.19 -14.69
C THR A 103 -8.08 18.87 -15.09
N TYR A 104 -7.80 18.75 -16.39
CA TYR A 104 -6.45 18.64 -16.89
C TYR A 104 -5.65 19.93 -16.72
N ASP A 105 -6.26 21.07 -17.07
CA ASP A 105 -5.66 22.39 -16.95
C ASP A 105 -5.40 22.75 -15.48
N MET A 106 -6.28 22.34 -14.55
CA MET A 106 -6.05 22.45 -13.10
C MET A 106 -4.77 21.74 -12.65
N MET A 107 -4.49 20.53 -13.18
CA MET A 107 -3.26 19.81 -12.87
C MET A 107 -2.03 20.52 -13.43
N ILE A 108 -2.10 21.03 -14.66
CA ILE A 108 -1.00 21.80 -15.28
C ILE A 108 -0.73 23.08 -14.48
N ALA A 109 -1.78 23.82 -14.12
CA ALA A 109 -1.68 25.04 -13.34
C ALA A 109 -1.07 24.79 -11.94
N TRP A 110 -1.38 23.65 -11.31
CA TRP A 110 -0.80 23.29 -10.03
C TRP A 110 0.68 22.88 -10.16
N GLU A 111 1.07 22.23 -11.26
CA GLU A 111 2.46 21.84 -11.50
C GLU A 111 3.38 23.05 -11.70
N ALA A 112 2.92 24.02 -12.51
CA ALA A 112 3.58 25.31 -12.81
C ALA A 112 2.67 26.50 -12.50
N PRO A 113 2.55 26.89 -11.21
CA PRO A 113 1.70 28.00 -10.81
C PRO A 113 2.31 29.37 -11.11
N ASP A 114 3.63 29.48 -11.23
CA ASP A 114 4.42 30.68 -11.48
C ASP A 114 5.15 30.62 -12.84
N ASP A 115 5.54 31.78 -13.36
CA ASP A 115 6.18 31.89 -14.69
C ASP A 115 7.56 31.21 -14.76
N GLU A 116 8.34 31.24 -13.67
CA GLU A 116 9.68 30.63 -13.66
C GLU A 116 9.59 29.10 -13.77
N THR A 117 8.72 28.48 -12.96
CA THR A 117 8.47 27.03 -13.05
C THR A 117 7.83 26.66 -14.39
N ASP A 118 6.94 27.49 -14.94
CA ASP A 118 6.36 27.25 -16.26
C ASP A 118 7.44 27.25 -17.35
N ALA A 119 8.30 28.26 -17.38
CA ALA A 119 9.40 28.34 -18.34
C ALA A 119 10.39 27.17 -18.21
N ALA A 120 10.69 26.74 -16.98
CA ALA A 120 11.56 25.59 -16.72
C ALA A 120 10.99 24.27 -17.26
N LEU A 121 9.69 24.03 -17.02
CA LEU A 121 9.01 22.82 -17.52
C LEU A 121 8.83 22.84 -19.04
N GLN A 122 8.58 24.00 -19.64
CA GLN A 122 8.56 24.14 -21.10
C GLN A 122 9.91 23.77 -21.69
N LYS A 123 11.02 24.32 -21.16
CA LYS A 123 12.37 24.00 -21.63
C LYS A 123 12.70 22.51 -21.49
N MET A 124 12.28 21.88 -20.40
CA MET A 124 12.46 20.43 -20.20
C MET A 124 11.67 19.60 -21.21
N SER A 125 10.46 20.02 -21.54
CA SER A 125 9.60 19.37 -22.55
C SER A 125 10.25 19.38 -23.95
N PHE A 126 10.91 20.49 -24.32
CA PHE A 126 11.68 20.60 -25.57
C PHE A 126 13.01 19.84 -25.52
N SER A 127 13.65 19.66 -24.35
CA SER A 127 14.91 18.93 -24.26
C SER A 127 14.78 17.43 -24.58
N PHE A 128 13.60 16.83 -24.38
CA PHE A 128 13.31 15.47 -24.86
C PHE A 128 13.36 15.36 -26.40
N VAL A 129 13.39 16.48 -27.11
CA VAL A 129 13.44 16.56 -28.58
C VAL A 129 14.88 16.63 -29.09
N ASP A 130 15.80 17.28 -28.36
CA ASP A 130 17.19 17.51 -28.82
C ASP A 130 18.19 16.49 -28.25
N GLY A 131 17.71 15.27 -28.03
CA GLY A 131 18.60 14.13 -27.81
C GLY A 131 19.60 14.08 -28.97
N LYS A 132 20.85 14.42 -28.64
CA LYS A 132 22.07 14.50 -29.45
C LYS A 132 22.46 13.16 -30.12
N ASP A 133 21.50 12.45 -30.69
CA ASP A 133 21.79 11.30 -31.54
C ASP A 133 22.20 11.86 -32.90
N ASP A 134 23.51 12.10 -33.03
CA ASP A 134 24.26 12.42 -34.26
C ASP A 134 24.19 11.29 -35.32
N ASP A 135 23.12 10.49 -35.34
CA ASP A 135 22.91 9.44 -36.34
C ASP A 135 21.59 9.69 -37.08
N ASP A 136 21.70 9.92 -38.39
CA ASP A 136 20.67 10.06 -39.43
C ASP A 136 19.64 8.91 -39.52
N CYS A 137 19.46 8.12 -38.46
CA CYS A 137 18.64 6.93 -38.44
C CYS A 137 17.24 7.22 -37.89
N GLY A 138 16.35 7.80 -38.71
CA GLY A 138 14.90 7.55 -38.68
C GLY A 138 14.19 7.55 -37.32
N SER A 139 14.65 8.37 -36.36
CA SER A 139 14.16 8.43 -34.96
C SER A 139 12.63 8.60 -34.86
N MET A 140 12.00 9.18 -35.88
CA MET A 140 10.55 9.33 -35.99
C MET A 140 9.79 8.00 -35.90
N PHE A 141 10.37 6.88 -36.35
CA PHE A 141 9.73 5.56 -36.25
C PHE A 141 9.81 4.91 -34.86
N CYS A 142 10.68 5.41 -33.97
CA CYS A 142 10.85 4.87 -32.62
C CYS A 142 10.17 5.70 -31.52
N LEU A 143 9.46 6.78 -31.88
CA LEU A 143 8.65 7.52 -30.92
C LEU A 143 7.38 6.73 -30.59
N SER A 144 7.06 6.62 -29.31
CA SER A 144 5.74 6.09 -28.94
C SER A 144 4.66 6.98 -29.55
N PRO A 145 3.47 6.45 -29.92
CA PRO A 145 2.37 7.26 -30.42
C PRO A 145 1.99 8.42 -29.49
N THR A 146 2.24 8.24 -28.20
CA THR A 146 2.05 9.26 -27.17
C THR A 146 3.14 10.33 -27.21
N GLN A 147 4.40 9.99 -27.46
CA GLN A 147 5.47 10.98 -27.65
C GLN A 147 5.24 11.80 -28.92
N MET A 148 4.78 11.16 -30.01
CA MET A 148 4.33 11.87 -31.21
C MET A 148 3.13 12.77 -30.91
N ALA A 149 2.14 12.29 -30.14
CA ALA A 149 0.99 13.12 -29.77
C ALA A 149 1.37 14.32 -28.90
N ILE A 150 2.35 14.17 -27.98
CA ILE A 150 2.89 15.28 -27.20
C ILE A 150 3.52 16.33 -28.13
N GLN A 151 4.25 15.88 -29.16
CA GLN A 151 4.84 16.78 -30.16
C GLN A 151 3.77 17.47 -31.04
N VAL A 152 2.69 16.77 -31.40
CA VAL A 152 1.65 17.29 -32.31
C VAL A 152 0.64 18.19 -31.60
N ASP A 153 0.13 17.78 -30.44
CA ASP A 153 -0.90 18.53 -29.70
C ASP A 153 -0.31 19.77 -29.00
N GLY A 154 1.01 19.81 -28.79
CA GLY A 154 1.72 20.87 -28.05
C GLY A 154 1.29 20.99 -26.58
N ARG A 155 0.44 20.07 -26.08
CA ARG A 155 -0.04 20.08 -24.70
C ARG A 155 1.05 19.55 -23.77
N ARG A 156 1.28 20.27 -22.66
CA ARG A 156 2.15 19.85 -21.57
C ARG A 156 1.62 18.56 -20.94
N THR A 157 2.53 17.72 -20.46
CA THR A 157 2.18 16.50 -19.73
C THR A 157 2.14 16.75 -18.23
N VAL A 158 1.37 15.92 -17.51
CA VAL A 158 1.13 16.07 -16.08
C VAL A 158 2.00 15.09 -15.28
N SER A 159 2.59 15.58 -14.20
CA SER A 159 3.33 14.81 -13.19
C SER A 159 2.43 13.91 -12.33
N PRO A 160 3.01 12.85 -11.73
CA PRO A 160 2.29 12.07 -10.71
C PRO A 160 1.87 12.91 -9.50
N GLU A 161 2.62 13.97 -9.16
CA GLU A 161 2.35 14.83 -8.00
C GLU A 161 1.13 15.71 -8.22
N ALA A 162 1.06 16.39 -9.37
CA ALA A 162 -0.10 17.20 -9.73
C ALA A 162 -1.38 16.36 -9.84
N PHE A 163 -1.28 15.18 -10.46
CA PHE A 163 -2.40 14.23 -10.51
C PHE A 163 -2.84 13.77 -9.13
N ALA A 164 -1.89 13.44 -8.25
CA ALA A 164 -2.17 12.98 -6.89
C ALA A 164 -2.76 14.06 -5.98
N LYS A 165 -2.52 15.34 -6.28
CA LYS A 165 -3.05 16.47 -5.52
C LYS A 165 -4.46 16.84 -5.96
N ILE A 166 -4.66 17.14 -7.25
CA ILE A 166 -5.95 17.68 -7.72
C ILE A 166 -7.04 16.61 -7.83
N ILE A 167 -6.73 15.43 -8.38
CA ILE A 167 -7.77 14.47 -8.82
C ILE A 167 -8.52 13.78 -7.66
N PRO A 168 -7.90 13.42 -6.52
CA PRO A 168 -8.62 12.83 -5.39
C PRO A 168 -9.72 13.70 -4.78
N ALA A 169 -9.77 15.00 -5.10
CA ALA A 169 -10.90 15.86 -4.72
C ALA A 169 -12.20 15.49 -5.42
N CYS A 170 -12.15 14.71 -6.50
CA CYS A 170 -13.31 14.06 -7.08
C CYS A 170 -13.22 12.54 -6.84
N PRO A 171 -13.92 12.00 -5.81
CA PRO A 171 -13.83 10.58 -5.43
C PRO A 171 -14.22 9.63 -6.54
N ALA A 172 -14.97 10.08 -7.55
CA ALA A 172 -15.25 9.30 -8.76
C ALA A 172 -13.97 9.01 -9.56
N MET A 173 -13.15 10.04 -9.79
CA MET A 173 -11.98 10.00 -10.67
C MET A 173 -10.80 9.27 -10.03
N ALA A 174 -10.51 9.53 -8.76
CA ALA A 174 -9.45 8.83 -8.02
C ALA A 174 -9.72 8.84 -6.51
N HIS A 175 -9.04 7.97 -5.78
CA HIS A 175 -9.04 7.97 -4.33
C HIS A 175 -7.62 8.18 -3.81
N ALA A 176 -7.45 8.96 -2.74
CA ALA A 176 -6.13 9.34 -2.20
C ALA A 176 -5.21 8.13 -1.92
N ILE A 177 -5.78 7.01 -1.45
CA ILE A 177 -5.02 5.77 -1.20
C ILE A 177 -4.44 5.14 -2.49
N THR A 178 -5.16 5.21 -3.60
CA THR A 178 -4.84 4.45 -4.83
C THR A 178 -4.43 5.33 -6.00
N VAL A 179 -4.39 6.65 -5.82
CA VAL A 179 -4.14 7.63 -6.88
C VAL A 179 -2.81 7.41 -7.61
N ARG A 180 -1.72 7.10 -6.89
CA ARG A 180 -0.40 6.82 -7.50
C ARG A 180 -0.43 5.54 -8.34
N ASN A 181 -1.08 4.50 -7.85
CA ASN A 181 -1.24 3.25 -8.61
C ASN A 181 -2.11 3.43 -9.85
N LEU A 182 -3.12 4.30 -9.76
CA LEU A 182 -3.96 4.66 -10.90
C LEU A 182 -3.14 5.44 -11.93
N PHE A 183 -2.35 6.43 -11.50
CA PHE A 183 -1.45 7.18 -12.36
C PHE A 183 -0.49 6.23 -13.09
N ASP A 184 0.23 5.37 -12.36
CA ASP A 184 1.13 4.37 -12.93
C ASP A 184 0.41 3.49 -13.97
N ALA A 185 -0.82 3.06 -13.67
CA ALA A 185 -1.62 2.27 -14.59
C ALA A 185 -1.91 3.00 -15.91
N LEU A 186 -2.22 4.30 -15.84
CA LEU A 186 -2.51 5.15 -17.00
C LEU A 186 -1.25 5.53 -17.77
N THR A 187 -0.11 5.73 -17.10
CA THR A 187 1.13 6.23 -17.70
C THR A 187 2.16 5.15 -18.05
N ASN A 188 1.80 3.86 -17.94
CA ASN A 188 2.68 2.75 -18.33
C ASN A 188 3.16 2.86 -19.79
N SER A 189 2.39 3.50 -20.67
CA SER A 189 2.73 3.72 -22.08
C SER A 189 3.41 5.06 -22.40
N THR A 190 3.61 5.93 -21.40
CA THR A 190 4.09 7.32 -21.58
C THR A 190 5.32 7.65 -20.76
N GLY A 191 6.05 6.64 -20.28
CA GLY A 191 7.28 6.87 -19.53
C GLY A 191 7.08 7.60 -18.18
N GLY A 192 5.87 7.53 -17.60
CA GLY A 192 5.60 8.12 -16.28
C GLY A 192 5.08 9.57 -16.29
N ARG A 193 4.67 10.10 -17.44
CA ARG A 193 3.97 11.40 -17.55
C ARG A 193 2.58 11.23 -18.15
N LEU A 194 1.59 11.96 -17.66
CA LEU A 194 0.20 11.82 -18.11
C LEU A 194 -0.13 12.80 -19.23
N HIS A 195 -0.41 12.29 -20.43
CA HIS A 195 -0.88 13.08 -21.55
C HIS A 195 -2.41 13.23 -21.57
N PHE A 196 -2.92 14.34 -22.10
CA PHE A 196 -4.35 14.66 -22.14
C PHE A 196 -5.18 13.57 -22.83
N LEU A 197 -4.72 13.02 -23.95
CA LEU A 197 -5.43 11.95 -24.68
C LEU A 197 -5.73 10.72 -23.80
N ILE A 198 -4.78 10.35 -22.93
CA ILE A 198 -4.94 9.21 -22.01
C ILE A 198 -5.93 9.58 -20.91
N TYR A 199 -5.79 10.77 -20.35
CA TYR A 199 -6.69 11.28 -19.32
C TYR A 199 -8.14 11.37 -19.82
N HIS A 200 -8.34 11.97 -20.99
CA HIS A 200 -9.63 12.06 -21.68
C HIS A 200 -10.22 10.69 -21.96
N LYS A 201 -9.41 9.74 -22.45
CA LYS A 201 -9.83 8.34 -22.67
C LYS A 201 -10.25 7.69 -21.35
N TYR A 202 -9.50 7.92 -20.28
CA TYR A 202 -9.81 7.38 -18.95
C TYR A 202 -11.19 7.84 -18.46
N LEU A 203 -11.46 9.16 -18.50
CA LEU A 203 -12.74 9.70 -18.05
C LEU A 203 -13.92 9.24 -18.92
N LYS A 204 -13.75 9.20 -20.26
CA LYS A 204 -14.78 8.60 -21.15
C LYS A 204 -15.06 7.14 -20.85
N CYS A 205 -14.03 6.35 -20.53
CA CYS A 205 -14.21 4.95 -20.14
C CYS A 205 -14.84 4.84 -18.74
N LEU A 206 -14.54 5.74 -17.82
CA LEU A 206 -15.14 5.80 -16.49
C LEU A 206 -16.64 6.10 -16.57
N ASP A 207 -17.04 7.11 -17.35
CA ASP A 207 -18.44 7.44 -17.63
C ASP A 207 -19.21 6.22 -18.19
N LYS A 208 -18.66 5.53 -19.18
CA LYS A 208 -19.28 4.31 -19.75
C LYS A 208 -19.53 3.23 -18.69
N VAL A 209 -18.57 3.00 -17.80
CA VAL A 209 -18.67 2.02 -16.70
C VAL A 209 -19.72 2.46 -15.69
N LEU A 210 -19.76 3.75 -15.34
CA LEU A 210 -20.75 4.31 -14.41
C LEU A 210 -22.18 4.23 -14.97
N ARG A 211 -22.38 4.59 -16.23
CA ARG A 211 -23.68 4.43 -16.92
C ARG A 211 -24.11 2.97 -17.00
N PHE A 212 -23.16 2.04 -17.13
CA PHE A 212 -23.46 0.60 -17.06
C PHE A 212 -23.92 0.19 -15.67
N ALA A 213 -23.23 0.61 -14.61
CA ALA A 213 -23.64 0.35 -13.22
C ALA A 213 -25.03 0.92 -12.90
N LYS A 214 -25.33 2.13 -13.37
CA LYS A 214 -26.64 2.77 -13.19
C LYS A 214 -27.76 2.01 -13.89
N ARG A 215 -27.54 1.57 -15.13
CA ARG A 215 -28.50 0.74 -15.88
C ARG A 215 -28.80 -0.60 -15.23
N ILE A 216 -27.80 -1.22 -14.60
CA ILE A 216 -28.01 -2.47 -13.86
C ILE A 216 -28.82 -2.23 -12.59
N SER A 217 -28.58 -1.12 -11.90
CA SER A 217 -29.22 -0.83 -10.61
C SER A 217 -30.69 -0.40 -10.78
N GLY A 218 -31.03 0.35 -11.84
CA GLY A 218 -32.38 0.92 -12.04
C GLY A 218 -33.24 0.29 -13.14
N GLY A 219 -32.74 -0.70 -13.89
CA GLY A 219 -33.42 -1.18 -15.11
C GLY A 219 -34.36 -2.38 -14.91
N HIS A 220 -35.36 -2.53 -15.79
CA HIS A 220 -36.16 -3.76 -15.95
C HIS A 220 -35.32 -5.02 -16.26
N LYS A 221 -34.03 -4.85 -16.61
CA LYS A 221 -33.05 -5.94 -16.82
C LYS A 221 -32.24 -6.26 -15.56
N ALA A 222 -32.48 -5.56 -14.45
CA ALA A 222 -31.89 -5.92 -13.18
C ALA A 222 -32.27 -7.38 -12.87
N PRO A 223 -31.33 -8.20 -12.37
CA PRO A 223 -31.68 -9.52 -11.88
C PRO A 223 -32.74 -9.34 -10.77
N ALA A 224 -33.77 -10.18 -10.74
CA ALA A 224 -34.85 -10.10 -9.76
C ALA A 224 -34.36 -10.58 -8.37
N LEU A 225 -33.35 -9.90 -7.85
CA LEU A 225 -32.71 -10.19 -6.58
C LEU A 225 -33.40 -9.38 -5.49
N GLN A 226 -33.69 -10.05 -4.37
CA GLN A 226 -34.08 -9.38 -3.14
C GLN A 226 -32.83 -8.74 -2.52
N LEU A 227 -32.51 -7.53 -2.98
CA LEU A 227 -31.40 -6.74 -2.44
C LEU A 227 -31.82 -6.07 -1.14
N SER A 228 -30.88 -5.97 -0.21
CA SER A 228 -31.07 -5.20 1.02
C SER A 228 -30.97 -3.69 0.77
N ASP A 229 -31.54 -2.88 1.66
CA ASP A 229 -31.42 -1.42 1.57
C ASP A 229 -29.95 -0.97 1.54
N GLY A 230 -29.60 -0.12 0.58
CA GLY A 230 -28.24 0.37 0.36
C GLY A 230 -27.29 -0.63 -0.31
N GLU A 231 -27.79 -1.79 -0.75
CA GLU A 231 -26.98 -2.78 -1.46
C GLU A 231 -26.86 -2.46 -2.95
N VAL A 232 -25.66 -2.04 -3.34
CA VAL A 232 -25.35 -1.71 -4.74
C VAL A 232 -24.82 -2.92 -5.51
N ILE A 233 -25.30 -3.14 -6.74
CA ILE A 233 -24.74 -4.12 -7.67
C ILE A 233 -23.44 -3.58 -8.28
N LEU A 234 -22.36 -4.34 -8.14
CA LEU A 234 -21.02 -3.94 -8.58
C LEU A 234 -20.69 -4.48 -9.98
N ASP A 235 -21.01 -5.76 -10.23
CA ASP A 235 -20.81 -6.36 -11.55
C ASP A 235 -21.72 -7.59 -11.73
N ILE A 236 -22.05 -7.88 -12.99
CA ILE A 236 -22.84 -9.04 -13.40
C ILE A 236 -22.08 -9.76 -14.50
N TYR A 237 -21.97 -11.07 -14.38
CA TYR A 237 -21.36 -11.90 -15.41
C TYR A 237 -22.17 -13.18 -15.66
N GLY A 238 -22.24 -13.61 -16.93
CA GLY A 238 -23.05 -14.76 -17.35
C GLY A 238 -24.46 -14.41 -17.81
N ALA A 239 -24.78 -13.11 -17.94
CA ALA A 239 -26.07 -12.64 -18.50
C ALA A 239 -26.22 -12.94 -20.00
N ALA A 240 -25.10 -13.03 -20.73
CA ALA A 240 -25.09 -13.51 -22.11
C ALA A 240 -24.91 -15.02 -22.10
N THR A 241 -25.83 -15.75 -22.75
CA THR A 241 -25.80 -17.22 -22.92
C THR A 241 -24.48 -17.72 -23.52
N THR A 242 -23.72 -16.85 -24.19
CA THR A 242 -22.46 -17.20 -24.86
C THR A 242 -21.31 -17.54 -23.91
N LYS A 243 -21.33 -17.10 -22.65
CA LYS A 243 -20.24 -17.35 -21.68
C LYS A 243 -20.75 -17.47 -20.23
N PRO A 244 -21.45 -18.56 -19.87
CA PRO A 244 -21.93 -18.77 -18.50
C PRO A 244 -20.77 -18.92 -17.50
N ILE A 245 -21.06 -18.69 -16.22
CA ILE A 245 -20.18 -19.10 -15.12
C ILE A 245 -20.58 -20.51 -14.72
N LEU A 246 -19.60 -21.35 -14.45
CA LEU A 246 -19.83 -22.69 -13.92
C LEU A 246 -19.56 -22.65 -12.42
N GLN A 247 -20.57 -22.97 -11.63
CA GLN A 247 -20.44 -23.23 -10.21
C GLN A 247 -20.15 -24.71 -10.00
N HIS A 248 -19.10 -25.03 -9.26
CA HIS A 248 -18.80 -26.39 -8.84
C HIS A 248 -18.95 -26.56 -7.33
N ILE A 249 -19.67 -27.60 -6.93
CA ILE A 249 -19.83 -28.03 -5.53
C ILE A 249 -19.64 -29.55 -5.51
N GLY A 250 -18.56 -30.01 -4.89
CA GLY A 250 -18.15 -31.41 -4.95
C GLY A 250 -17.93 -31.85 -6.41
N THR A 251 -18.70 -32.84 -6.87
CA THR A 251 -18.70 -33.33 -8.25
C THR A 251 -19.78 -32.70 -9.13
N SER A 252 -20.62 -31.83 -8.59
CA SER A 252 -21.71 -31.19 -9.33
C SER A 252 -21.26 -29.89 -9.99
N THR A 253 -21.71 -29.63 -11.21
CA THR A 253 -21.40 -28.43 -11.98
C THR A 253 -22.68 -27.79 -12.51
N TRP A 254 -22.92 -26.53 -12.19
CA TRP A 254 -24.12 -25.78 -12.57
C TRP A 254 -23.75 -24.54 -13.38
N PRO A 255 -24.28 -24.37 -14.60
CA PRO A 255 -24.14 -23.12 -15.34
C PRO A 255 -25.09 -22.05 -14.78
N GLY A 256 -24.62 -20.81 -14.72
CA GLY A 256 -25.38 -19.71 -14.13
C GLY A 256 -24.83 -18.33 -14.42
N ARG A 257 -25.54 -17.35 -13.86
CA ARG A 257 -25.15 -15.93 -13.79
C ARG A 257 -24.65 -15.64 -12.38
N LEU A 258 -23.54 -14.91 -12.28
CA LEU A 258 -22.98 -14.43 -11.01
C LEU A 258 -23.11 -12.91 -10.95
N THR A 259 -23.69 -12.44 -9.87
CA THR A 259 -23.83 -11.02 -9.55
C THR A 259 -23.07 -10.75 -8.26
N LEU A 260 -22.12 -9.81 -8.29
CA LEU A 260 -21.47 -9.31 -7.09
C LEU A 260 -22.14 -8.01 -6.67
N THR A 261 -22.50 -7.94 -5.40
CA THR A 261 -22.97 -6.72 -4.75
C THR A 261 -21.98 -6.28 -3.67
N THR A 262 -22.27 -5.14 -3.07
CA THR A 262 -21.55 -4.64 -1.88
C THR A 262 -21.68 -5.56 -0.65
N HIS A 263 -22.61 -6.53 -0.62
CA HIS A 263 -22.85 -7.39 0.55
C HIS A 263 -22.64 -8.88 0.29
N ALA A 264 -22.91 -9.37 -0.92
CA ALA A 264 -22.88 -10.80 -1.20
C ALA A 264 -22.58 -11.12 -2.67
N LEU A 265 -22.33 -12.40 -2.93
CA LEU A 265 -22.37 -12.98 -4.27
C LEU A 265 -23.70 -13.70 -4.45
N TYR A 266 -24.40 -13.39 -5.54
CA TYR A 266 -25.63 -14.03 -5.94
C TYR A 266 -25.36 -14.90 -7.17
N PHE A 267 -25.59 -16.20 -7.05
CA PHE A 267 -25.48 -17.13 -8.17
C PHE A 267 -26.87 -17.61 -8.58
N GLU A 268 -27.28 -17.24 -9.79
CA GLU A 268 -28.56 -17.64 -10.38
C GLU A 268 -28.31 -18.80 -11.36
N PRO A 269 -28.68 -20.04 -11.01
CA PRO A 269 -28.51 -21.17 -11.91
C PRO A 269 -29.47 -21.07 -13.10
N VAL A 270 -28.99 -21.47 -14.29
CA VAL A 270 -29.83 -21.54 -15.49
C VAL A 270 -30.78 -22.72 -15.36
N SER A 271 -32.07 -22.46 -15.57
CA SER A 271 -33.13 -23.47 -15.61
C SER A 271 -33.21 -24.12 -17.01
N VAL A 272 -34.01 -25.16 -17.13
CA VAL A 272 -34.24 -25.85 -18.42
C VAL A 272 -34.88 -24.91 -19.45
N ASP A 273 -35.71 -23.96 -19.02
CA ASP A 273 -36.43 -23.01 -19.88
C ASP A 273 -35.56 -21.81 -20.30
N PHE A 274 -34.23 -21.88 -20.09
CA PHE A 274 -33.29 -20.76 -20.22
C PHE A 274 -33.62 -19.54 -19.35
N SER A 275 -34.52 -19.69 -18.39
CA SER A 275 -34.78 -18.71 -17.33
C SER A 275 -33.78 -18.91 -16.18
N TYR A 276 -33.76 -17.99 -15.24
CA TYR A 276 -32.91 -18.09 -14.06
C TYR A 276 -33.75 -18.56 -12.87
N ASN A 277 -33.24 -19.56 -12.17
CA ASN A 277 -33.79 -19.99 -10.88
C ASN A 277 -33.44 -18.96 -9.78
N GLU A 278 -34.03 -19.14 -8.60
CA GLU A 278 -33.73 -18.33 -7.42
C GLU A 278 -32.23 -18.31 -7.11
N ALA A 279 -31.73 -17.13 -6.74
CA ALA A 279 -30.31 -16.90 -6.53
C ALA A 279 -29.83 -17.54 -5.22
N VAL A 280 -28.76 -18.33 -5.30
CA VAL A 280 -28.02 -18.79 -4.13
C VAL A 280 -27.11 -17.65 -3.64
N VAL A 281 -27.29 -17.25 -2.38
CA VAL A 281 -26.60 -16.10 -1.79
C VAL A 281 -25.39 -16.53 -0.95
N TYR A 282 -24.22 -15.99 -1.27
CA TYR A 282 -22.98 -16.17 -0.53
C TYR A 282 -22.55 -14.86 0.14
N ASP A 283 -22.81 -14.78 1.44
CA ASP A 283 -22.63 -13.56 2.23
C ASP A 283 -21.15 -13.17 2.44
N LEU A 284 -20.81 -11.94 2.08
CA LEU A 284 -19.50 -11.32 2.30
C LEU A 284 -19.50 -10.33 3.48
N SER A 285 -20.68 -9.97 4.00
CA SER A 285 -20.89 -8.95 5.01
C SER A 285 -20.68 -9.44 6.44
N ARG A 286 -21.19 -10.64 6.78
CA ARG A 286 -21.04 -11.24 8.13
C ARG A 286 -19.67 -11.88 8.33
N ASP A 287 -19.26 -12.09 9.58
CA ASP A 287 -17.96 -12.72 9.88
C ASP A 287 -18.07 -14.25 9.93
N LEU A 288 -18.27 -14.86 8.76
CA LEU A 288 -18.45 -16.31 8.62
C LEU A 288 -17.14 -17.04 8.34
N LYS A 289 -16.00 -16.47 8.79
CA LYS A 289 -14.64 -16.97 8.51
C LYS A 289 -14.44 -17.29 7.02
N GLN A 290 -14.90 -16.40 6.14
CA GLN A 290 -14.82 -16.60 4.70
C GLN A 290 -13.37 -16.71 4.23
N SER A 291 -13.09 -17.69 3.38
CA SER A 291 -11.84 -17.85 2.68
C SER A 291 -12.06 -17.80 1.18
N ILE A 292 -11.42 -16.82 0.53
CA ILE A 292 -11.44 -16.67 -0.92
C ILE A 292 -10.04 -16.92 -1.47
N LYS A 293 -9.92 -17.90 -2.35
CA LYS A 293 -8.65 -18.28 -3.00
C LYS A 293 -8.83 -18.45 -4.50
N ARG A 294 -7.74 -18.27 -5.23
CA ARG A 294 -7.63 -18.72 -6.61
C ARG A 294 -7.40 -20.22 -6.55
N GLU A 295 -8.20 -20.97 -7.28
CA GLU A 295 -8.04 -22.42 -7.37
C GLU A 295 -8.06 -22.85 -8.83
N SER A 296 -7.49 -24.03 -9.09
CA SER A 296 -7.60 -24.69 -10.38
C SER A 296 -8.79 -25.65 -10.37
N THR A 297 -9.63 -25.58 -11.40
CA THR A 297 -10.73 -26.51 -11.66
C THR A 297 -10.53 -27.23 -12.98
N GLY A 298 -11.28 -28.29 -13.19
CA GLY A 298 -11.25 -29.12 -14.38
C GLY A 298 -12.27 -30.23 -14.27
N PRO A 299 -12.50 -30.98 -15.36
CA PRO A 299 -13.37 -32.15 -15.36
C PRO A 299 -13.03 -33.07 -14.17
N TRP A 300 -14.05 -33.53 -13.45
CA TRP A 300 -13.93 -34.43 -12.28
C TRP A 300 -13.06 -33.89 -11.13
N GLY A 301 -12.93 -32.57 -10.99
CA GLY A 301 -12.14 -31.94 -9.91
C GLY A 301 -10.63 -31.93 -10.19
N ALA A 302 -10.20 -32.26 -11.41
CA ALA A 302 -8.79 -32.17 -11.78
C ALA A 302 -8.30 -30.71 -11.77
N GLN A 303 -7.11 -30.46 -11.22
CA GLN A 303 -6.51 -29.11 -11.14
C GLN A 303 -5.86 -28.69 -12.47
N LEU A 304 -6.64 -28.67 -13.56
CA LEU A 304 -6.13 -28.44 -14.92
C LEU A 304 -6.17 -26.97 -15.35
N PHE A 305 -7.23 -26.26 -14.98
CA PHE A 305 -7.46 -24.88 -15.42
C PHE A 305 -7.48 -23.95 -14.23
N ASP A 306 -6.56 -23.00 -14.19
CA ASP A 306 -6.44 -21.97 -13.16
C ASP A 306 -7.50 -20.86 -13.34
N LYS A 307 -8.77 -21.25 -13.53
CA LYS A 307 -9.86 -20.36 -13.95
C LYS A 307 -10.95 -20.19 -12.89
N ALA A 308 -10.75 -20.72 -11.68
CA ALA A 308 -11.75 -20.65 -10.63
C ALA A 308 -11.40 -19.74 -9.44
N VAL A 309 -12.44 -19.22 -8.82
CA VAL A 309 -12.40 -18.58 -7.50
C VAL A 309 -13.15 -19.47 -6.52
N MET A 310 -12.45 -19.93 -5.49
CA MET A 310 -13.03 -20.69 -4.39
C MET A 310 -13.62 -19.76 -3.35
N TYR A 311 -14.85 -20.04 -2.94
CA TYR A 311 -15.53 -19.47 -1.79
C TYR A 311 -15.80 -20.58 -0.76
N LYS A 312 -15.35 -20.36 0.48
CA LYS A 312 -15.68 -21.21 1.62
C LYS A 312 -15.96 -20.34 2.83
N SER A 313 -16.93 -20.72 3.63
CA SER A 313 -17.35 -20.04 4.86
C SER A 313 -17.82 -21.08 5.89
N SER A 314 -18.14 -20.63 7.10
CA SER A 314 -18.72 -21.50 8.13
C SER A 314 -20.14 -21.98 7.80
N SER A 315 -20.86 -21.30 6.92
CA SER A 315 -22.20 -21.72 6.49
C SER A 315 -22.18 -22.74 5.35
N THR A 316 -21.09 -22.80 4.58
CA THR A 316 -20.93 -23.75 3.47
C THR A 316 -20.25 -25.03 3.95
N ARG A 317 -20.91 -26.19 3.76
CA ARG A 317 -20.33 -27.51 4.09
C ARG A 317 -19.12 -27.83 3.21
N GLU A 318 -19.29 -27.68 1.89
CA GLU A 318 -18.26 -27.88 0.89
C GLU A 318 -17.82 -26.53 0.29
N PRO A 319 -16.55 -26.40 -0.14
CA PRO A 319 -16.09 -25.22 -0.86
C PRO A 319 -16.81 -25.11 -2.21
N VAL A 320 -17.22 -23.90 -2.56
CA VAL A 320 -17.87 -23.57 -3.83
C VAL A 320 -16.84 -22.96 -4.76
N PHE A 321 -16.76 -23.44 -6.00
CA PHE A 321 -15.83 -22.91 -7.00
C PHE A 321 -16.59 -22.23 -8.13
N PHE A 322 -16.31 -20.96 -8.37
CA PHE A 322 -16.83 -20.24 -9.54
C PHE A 322 -15.77 -20.26 -10.63
N GLU A 323 -15.98 -21.07 -11.65
CA GLU A 323 -15.12 -21.12 -12.83
C GLU A 323 -15.54 -20.06 -13.85
N PHE A 324 -14.54 -19.37 -14.40
CA PHE A 324 -14.68 -18.31 -15.38
C PHE A 324 -14.08 -18.76 -16.73
N PRO A 325 -14.85 -19.45 -17.60
CA PRO A 325 -14.33 -20.01 -18.84
C PRO A 325 -13.73 -18.94 -19.77
N GLN A 326 -12.42 -18.96 -19.97
CA GLN A 326 -11.69 -18.04 -20.83
C GLN A 326 -10.75 -18.84 -21.74
N PHE A 327 -10.70 -18.52 -23.05
CA PHE A 327 -9.89 -19.24 -24.02
C PHE A 327 -8.38 -19.14 -23.75
N LYS A 328 -7.90 -17.93 -23.42
CA LYS A 328 -6.49 -17.68 -23.09
C LYS A 328 -6.38 -16.78 -21.85
N GLY A 329 -5.49 -17.15 -20.95
CA GLY A 329 -5.22 -16.43 -19.71
C GLY A 329 -6.29 -16.59 -18.62
N HIS A 330 -6.01 -15.97 -17.49
CA HIS A 330 -6.82 -16.03 -16.25
C HIS A 330 -7.29 -14.62 -15.81
N THR A 331 -7.31 -13.64 -16.72
CA THR A 331 -7.60 -12.23 -16.38
C THR A 331 -9.01 -12.03 -15.86
N ARG A 332 -9.99 -12.81 -16.33
CA ARG A 332 -11.37 -12.75 -15.82
C ARG A 332 -11.45 -13.25 -14.38
N ARG A 333 -10.84 -14.41 -14.10
CA ARG A 333 -10.75 -14.99 -12.76
C ARG A 333 -10.05 -14.02 -11.80
N ASP A 334 -8.95 -13.41 -12.21
CA ASP A 334 -8.20 -12.48 -11.37
C ASP A 334 -8.95 -11.19 -11.07
N TYR A 335 -9.69 -10.67 -12.06
CA TYR A 335 -10.56 -9.53 -11.84
C TYR A 335 -11.64 -9.83 -10.79
N TRP A 336 -12.38 -10.93 -10.96
CA TRP A 336 -13.42 -11.34 -10.01
C TRP A 336 -12.84 -11.63 -8.62
N PHE A 337 -11.73 -12.35 -8.55
CA PHE A 337 -11.00 -12.57 -7.30
C PHE A 337 -10.63 -11.26 -6.60
N ALA A 338 -10.16 -10.25 -7.34
CA ALA A 338 -9.77 -8.97 -6.77
C ALA A 338 -10.98 -8.19 -6.22
N ILE A 339 -12.06 -8.07 -6.98
CA ILE A 339 -13.25 -7.29 -6.56
C ILE A 339 -14.01 -7.96 -5.40
N ILE A 340 -14.11 -9.30 -5.37
CA ILE A 340 -14.73 -10.01 -4.24
C ILE A 340 -13.90 -9.80 -2.97
N LYS A 341 -12.56 -9.86 -3.08
CA LYS A 341 -11.68 -9.55 -1.94
C LYS A 341 -11.78 -8.11 -1.48
N GLU A 342 -11.99 -7.16 -2.38
CA GLU A 342 -12.17 -5.76 -2.00
C GLU A 342 -13.38 -5.60 -1.09
N VAL A 343 -14.52 -6.18 -1.48
CA VAL A 343 -15.76 -6.17 -0.69
C VAL A 343 -15.54 -6.85 0.68
N LEU A 344 -14.89 -8.02 0.69
CA LEU A 344 -14.61 -8.72 1.95
C LEU A 344 -13.70 -7.89 2.89
N HIS A 345 -12.67 -7.22 2.35
CA HIS A 345 -11.79 -6.38 3.15
C HIS A 345 -12.46 -5.09 3.61
N ALA A 346 -13.38 -4.51 2.82
CA ALA A 346 -14.19 -3.37 3.22
C ALA A 346 -15.08 -3.74 4.43
N HIS A 347 -15.77 -4.88 4.40
CA HIS A 347 -16.54 -5.36 5.55
C HIS A 347 -15.66 -5.69 6.77
N LYS A 348 -14.47 -6.27 6.56
CA LYS A 348 -13.50 -6.47 7.65
C LYS A 348 -13.10 -5.14 8.29
N PHE A 349 -12.92 -4.08 7.50
CA PHE A 349 -12.63 -2.73 7.99
C PHE A 349 -13.82 -2.15 8.78
N ILE A 350 -15.04 -2.24 8.25
CA ILE A 350 -16.30 -1.85 8.91
C ILE A 350 -16.44 -2.51 10.28
N ARG A 351 -16.29 -3.84 10.35
CA ARG A 351 -16.38 -4.59 11.61
C ARG A 351 -15.27 -4.23 12.60
N LYS A 352 -14.05 -4.01 12.10
CA LYS A 352 -12.89 -3.68 12.95
C LYS A 352 -13.11 -2.39 13.73
N TYR A 353 -13.70 -1.37 13.09
CA TYR A 353 -13.95 -0.06 13.68
C TYR A 353 -15.41 0.15 14.10
N ARG A 354 -16.26 -0.89 14.04
CA ARG A 354 -17.68 -0.86 14.41
C ARG A 354 -18.42 0.30 13.74
N MET A 355 -18.20 0.46 12.43
CA MET A 355 -18.80 1.55 11.67
C MET A 355 -20.27 1.25 11.40
N ILE A 356 -21.11 2.26 11.61
CA ILE A 356 -22.56 2.25 11.39
C ILE A 356 -22.94 3.42 10.47
N ASN A 357 -24.16 3.41 9.92
CA ASN A 357 -24.77 4.52 9.19
C ASN A 357 -23.83 5.09 8.11
N LEU A 358 -23.68 6.41 8.03
CA LEU A 358 -22.80 7.11 7.09
C LEU A 358 -21.39 6.55 6.98
N HIS A 359 -20.74 6.17 8.09
CA HIS A 359 -19.38 5.60 8.03
C HIS A 359 -19.33 4.23 7.32
N LYS A 360 -20.38 3.42 7.51
CA LYS A 360 -20.53 2.15 6.78
C LYS A 360 -20.77 2.44 5.30
N ALA A 361 -21.66 3.37 4.99
CA ALA A 361 -21.97 3.78 3.62
C ALA A 361 -20.72 4.31 2.90
N GLU A 362 -19.94 5.18 3.54
CA GLU A 362 -18.70 5.74 2.98
C GLU A 362 -17.67 4.64 2.71
N ALA A 363 -17.43 3.73 3.65
CA ALA A 363 -16.47 2.64 3.46
C ALA A 363 -16.85 1.71 2.30
N LEU A 364 -18.14 1.38 2.17
CA LEU A 364 -18.64 0.61 1.02
C LEU A 364 -18.54 1.42 -0.27
N SER A 365 -18.76 2.74 -0.22
CA SER A 365 -18.70 3.62 -1.39
C SER A 365 -17.27 3.78 -1.92
N VAL A 366 -16.28 3.88 -1.02
CA VAL A 366 -14.85 3.83 -1.38
C VAL A 366 -14.52 2.54 -2.14
N ALA A 367 -15.04 1.40 -1.67
CA ALA A 367 -14.85 0.10 -2.33
C ALA A 367 -15.55 0.08 -3.70
N THR A 368 -16.81 0.52 -3.78
CA THR A 368 -17.60 0.58 -5.01
C THR A 368 -16.92 1.42 -6.08
N LEU A 369 -16.58 2.67 -5.77
CA LEU A 369 -15.87 3.55 -6.71
C LEU A 369 -14.49 2.98 -7.09
N GLY A 370 -13.80 2.33 -6.15
CA GLY A 370 -12.56 1.62 -6.42
C GLY A 370 -12.72 0.50 -7.45
N ILE A 371 -13.79 -0.31 -7.32
CA ILE A 371 -14.11 -1.41 -8.24
C ILE A 371 -14.49 -0.87 -9.63
N LEU A 372 -15.25 0.22 -9.69
CA LEU A 372 -15.62 0.85 -10.97
C LEU A 372 -14.38 1.38 -11.70
N ARG A 373 -13.47 2.08 -11.00
CA ARG A 373 -12.17 2.48 -11.60
C ARG A 373 -11.30 1.30 -12.00
N TYR A 374 -11.26 0.24 -11.19
CA TYR A 374 -10.51 -0.97 -11.51
C TYR A 374 -11.03 -1.61 -12.81
N ARG A 375 -12.35 -1.63 -12.98
CA ARG A 375 -13.00 -2.05 -14.22
C ARG A 375 -12.69 -1.12 -15.38
N THR A 376 -12.71 0.20 -15.18
CA THR A 376 -12.33 1.19 -16.20
C THR A 376 -10.92 0.97 -16.72
N VAL A 377 -9.95 0.74 -15.84
CA VAL A 377 -8.56 0.47 -16.25
C VAL A 377 -8.46 -0.85 -17.03
N LYS A 378 -9.18 -1.89 -16.58
CA LYS A 378 -9.23 -3.19 -17.27
C LYS A 378 -9.88 -3.12 -18.65
N GLU A 379 -11.03 -2.46 -18.78
CA GLU A 379 -11.79 -2.40 -20.04
C GLU A 379 -11.21 -1.36 -21.01
N GLY A 380 -10.79 -0.20 -20.51
CA GLY A 380 -10.27 0.89 -21.32
C GLY A 380 -8.81 0.74 -21.73
N PHE A 381 -8.00 0.08 -20.89
CA PHE A 381 -6.55 -0.02 -21.08
C PHE A 381 -6.02 -1.45 -21.09
N HIS A 382 -6.86 -2.47 -20.86
CA HIS A 382 -6.46 -3.88 -20.82
C HIS A 382 -5.39 -4.19 -19.76
N ILE A 383 -5.29 -3.35 -18.73
CA ILE A 383 -4.34 -3.52 -17.62
C ILE A 383 -5.11 -4.04 -16.41
N LEU A 384 -4.55 -5.03 -15.72
CA LEU A 384 -5.10 -5.54 -14.47
C LEU A 384 -4.11 -5.30 -13.33
N PRO A 385 -4.17 -4.13 -12.66
CA PRO A 385 -3.18 -3.79 -11.63
C PRO A 385 -3.24 -4.79 -10.46
N ALA A 386 -2.11 -5.43 -10.16
CA ALA A 386 -2.00 -6.51 -9.18
C ALA A 386 -0.99 -6.21 -8.07
N HIS A 387 -0.95 -7.07 -7.04
CA HIS A 387 -0.08 -6.92 -5.88
C HIS A 387 -0.17 -5.53 -5.23
N PHE A 388 0.96 -4.82 -5.08
CA PHE A 388 1.04 -3.47 -4.51
C PHE A 388 0.64 -2.36 -5.50
N LYS A 389 0.44 -2.69 -6.78
CA LYS A 389 -0.04 -1.74 -7.80
C LYS A 389 -1.57 -1.74 -7.95
N THR A 390 -2.29 -2.48 -7.11
CA THR A 390 -3.76 -2.55 -7.22
C THR A 390 -4.41 -1.17 -6.96
N THR A 391 -5.42 -0.81 -7.75
CA THR A 391 -6.19 0.44 -7.56
C THR A 391 -7.40 0.28 -6.64
N LEU A 392 -7.47 -0.87 -5.95
CA LEU A 392 -8.47 -1.24 -4.96
C LEU A 392 -7.92 -0.94 -3.56
N ALA A 393 -8.56 -0.02 -2.83
CA ALA A 393 -8.00 0.60 -1.63
C ALA A 393 -7.82 -0.38 -0.46
N PHE A 394 -8.82 -1.23 -0.20
CA PHE A 394 -8.77 -2.16 0.93
C PHE A 394 -7.85 -3.35 0.66
N ASN A 395 -7.84 -3.84 -0.58
CA ASN A 395 -6.88 -4.81 -1.06
C ASN A 395 -5.45 -4.28 -1.00
N LEU A 396 -5.23 -3.01 -1.35
CA LEU A 396 -3.91 -2.37 -1.25
C LEU A 396 -3.46 -2.31 0.21
N ALA A 397 -4.33 -1.82 1.10
CA ALA A 397 -4.04 -1.71 2.52
C ALA A 397 -3.81 -3.08 3.20
N GLU A 398 -4.52 -4.13 2.82
CA GLU A 398 -4.27 -5.47 3.38
C GLU A 398 -2.93 -6.06 2.91
N LYS A 399 -2.50 -5.76 1.68
CA LYS A 399 -1.25 -6.28 1.11
C LYS A 399 -0.03 -5.50 1.61
N LEU A 400 -0.12 -4.17 1.69
CA LEU A 400 1.02 -3.32 2.02
C LEU A 400 1.52 -3.52 3.47
N PRO A 401 2.84 -3.49 3.71
CA PRO A 401 3.38 -3.56 5.06
C PRO A 401 2.97 -2.30 5.85
N LYS A 402 2.37 -2.48 7.02
CA LYS A 402 1.71 -1.40 7.79
C LYS A 402 0.47 -0.77 7.18
N GLY A 403 -0.21 -1.42 6.23
CA GLY A 403 -1.46 -0.89 5.72
C GLY A 403 -2.59 -0.81 6.76
N ASP A 404 -2.45 -1.42 7.94
CA ASP A 404 -3.33 -1.16 9.08
C ASP A 404 -3.32 0.30 9.55
N LYS A 405 -2.18 1.00 9.40
CA LYS A 405 -2.07 2.44 9.69
C LYS A 405 -2.76 3.29 8.64
N ILE A 406 -2.80 2.84 7.38
CA ILE A 406 -3.55 3.51 6.32
C ILE A 406 -5.04 3.46 6.66
N LEU A 407 -5.54 2.28 7.06
CA LEU A 407 -6.94 2.12 7.48
C LEU A 407 -7.25 2.90 8.77
N GLU A 408 -6.33 2.95 9.72
CA GLU A 408 -6.47 3.77 10.95
C GLU A 408 -6.55 5.26 10.62
N ALA A 409 -5.71 5.76 9.71
CA ALA A 409 -5.76 7.15 9.24
C ALA A 409 -7.06 7.43 8.47
N LEU A 410 -7.51 6.49 7.63
CA LEU A 410 -8.76 6.63 6.87
C LEU A 410 -9.96 6.75 7.80
N TYR A 411 -10.02 5.91 8.82
CA TYR A 411 -11.05 6.00 9.85
C TYR A 411 -10.96 7.31 10.67
N GLY A 412 -9.73 7.76 10.96
CA GLY A 412 -9.50 9.05 11.62
C GLY A 412 -10.05 10.23 10.82
N GLN A 413 -9.84 10.25 9.50
CA GLN A 413 -10.41 11.26 8.60
C GLN A 413 -11.93 11.20 8.58
N MET A 414 -12.52 10.00 8.47
CA MET A 414 -13.98 9.84 8.50
C MET A 414 -14.60 10.40 9.79
N LYS A 415 -13.94 10.21 10.94
CA LYS A 415 -14.38 10.77 12.22
C LYS A 415 -14.28 12.29 12.28
N ASP A 416 -13.16 12.83 11.79
CA ASP A 416 -12.92 14.27 11.77
C ASP A 416 -14.01 14.99 10.96
N TYR A 417 -14.44 14.40 9.85
CA TYR A 417 -15.59 14.89 9.08
C TYR A 417 -16.85 14.93 9.93
N SER A 418 -17.24 13.81 10.57
CA SER A 418 -18.42 13.76 11.46
C SER A 418 -18.38 14.71 12.64
N SER A 419 -17.21 14.99 13.22
CA SER A 419 -17.11 16.01 14.28
C SER A 419 -17.34 17.41 13.74
N ARG A 420 -16.88 17.74 12.53
CA ARG A 420 -17.14 19.05 11.92
C ARG A 420 -18.61 19.26 11.59
N PHE A 421 -19.35 18.20 11.26
CA PHE A 421 -20.81 18.28 11.04
C PHE A 421 -21.62 18.61 12.30
N ARG A 422 -21.13 18.31 13.52
CA ARG A 422 -21.92 18.46 14.76
C ARG A 422 -21.74 19.79 15.49
N VAL A 423 -20.73 20.59 15.18
CA VAL A 423 -20.35 21.75 16.02
C VAL A 423 -21.19 22.99 15.71
N ASP A 424 -21.91 23.06 14.59
CA ASP A 424 -22.52 24.32 14.12
C ASP A 424 -24.02 24.51 14.45
N GLU A 425 -24.66 23.60 15.19
CA GLU A 425 -26.06 23.83 15.63
C GLU A 425 -26.18 24.96 16.67
N ASP A 426 -25.11 25.29 17.42
CA ASP A 426 -25.18 26.31 18.48
C ASP A 426 -24.80 27.73 18.00
N SER A 427 -24.41 27.92 16.74
CA SER A 427 -24.00 29.23 16.16
C SER A 427 -25.05 29.88 15.26
N VAL A 428 -26.33 29.88 15.68
CA VAL A 428 -27.39 30.62 14.96
C VAL A 428 -27.32 32.11 15.27
N GLN A 429 -26.32 32.82 14.72
CA GLN A 429 -26.27 34.29 14.65
C GLN A 429 -25.13 34.78 13.72
N SER A 430 -25.23 34.49 12.43
CA SER A 430 -24.39 35.11 11.40
C SER A 430 -25.26 35.62 10.25
N SER A 431 -24.92 36.81 9.76
CA SER A 431 -25.62 37.61 8.76
C SER A 431 -25.85 36.90 7.43
N SER A 432 -27.00 37.17 6.82
CA SER A 432 -27.61 36.50 5.65
C SER A 432 -26.94 36.72 4.29
N ASP A 433 -25.74 37.29 4.22
CA ASP A 433 -25.07 37.59 2.92
C ASP A 433 -23.97 36.58 2.54
N ASP A 434 -23.64 35.62 3.41
CA ASP A 434 -22.74 34.52 3.06
C ASP A 434 -23.53 33.42 2.33
N LEU A 435 -23.69 33.63 1.02
CA LEU A 435 -24.27 32.69 0.06
C LEU A 435 -23.48 31.35 0.05
N THR A 436 -23.85 30.45 0.97
CA THR A 436 -24.20 29.02 0.78
C THR A 436 -23.35 28.14 -0.15
N LEU A 437 -22.03 28.33 -0.22
CA LEU A 437 -21.13 27.22 -0.56
C LEU A 437 -21.02 26.30 0.68
N ALA A 438 -22.10 25.59 0.96
CA ALA A 438 -22.26 24.68 2.08
C ALA A 438 -22.39 23.27 1.52
N ASP A 439 -21.29 22.50 1.46
CA ASP A 439 -21.34 21.14 0.92
C ASP A 439 -20.33 20.22 1.61
N PRO A 440 -20.71 18.95 1.79
CA PRO A 440 -19.87 17.97 2.44
C PRO A 440 -18.55 17.82 1.69
N PHE A 441 -17.48 17.60 2.47
CA PHE A 441 -16.17 17.17 1.97
C PHE A 441 -16.32 16.05 0.93
N PRO A 442 -15.37 15.85 -0.02
CA PRO A 442 -15.50 14.86 -1.09
C PRO A 442 -15.62 13.43 -0.56
N LEU A 443 -16.84 13.05 -0.19
CA LEU A 443 -17.23 11.75 0.33
C LEU A 443 -17.64 10.89 -0.86
N SER A 444 -17.16 9.65 -0.84
CA SER A 444 -17.47 8.64 -1.84
C SER A 444 -18.97 8.31 -1.84
N ALA A 445 -19.60 8.30 -0.67
CA ALA A 445 -21.04 8.05 -0.51
C ALA A 445 -21.86 9.13 -1.21
N TYR A 446 -21.55 10.41 -0.97
CA TYR A 446 -22.22 11.52 -1.66
C TYR A 446 -22.05 11.43 -3.18
N THR A 447 -20.84 11.11 -3.63
CA THR A 447 -20.56 10.91 -5.06
C THR A 447 -21.46 9.81 -5.66
N LEU A 448 -21.68 8.70 -4.95
CA LEU A 448 -22.59 7.64 -5.40
C LEU A 448 -24.07 8.04 -5.37
N VAL A 449 -24.48 8.84 -4.39
CA VAL A 449 -25.84 9.40 -4.30
C VAL A 449 -26.11 10.32 -5.49
N ASN A 450 -25.22 11.27 -5.78
CA ASN A 450 -25.34 12.19 -6.92
C ASN A 450 -25.39 11.47 -8.27
N MET A 451 -24.72 10.31 -8.36
CA MET A 451 -24.75 9.46 -9.55
C MET A 451 -26.03 8.60 -9.66
N GLY A 452 -26.83 8.51 -8.59
CA GLY A 452 -28.02 7.68 -8.50
C GLY A 452 -27.70 6.18 -8.36
N LEU A 453 -26.55 5.85 -7.75
CA LEU A 453 -26.14 4.47 -7.48
C LEU A 453 -26.38 4.03 -6.04
N LEU A 454 -26.52 4.98 -5.12
CA LEU A 454 -26.77 4.74 -3.70
C LEU A 454 -27.95 5.58 -3.24
N THR A 455 -28.82 4.98 -2.45
CA THR A 455 -29.84 5.66 -1.66
C THR A 455 -29.44 5.61 -0.19
N LEU A 456 -29.31 6.77 0.44
CA LEU A 456 -29.12 6.87 1.89
C LEU A 456 -30.49 6.89 2.58
N LYS A 457 -30.55 6.48 3.84
CA LYS A 457 -31.79 6.57 4.62
C LYS A 457 -32.05 8.02 5.01
N GLU A 458 -33.31 8.39 5.24
CA GLU A 458 -33.67 9.74 5.74
C GLU A 458 -32.97 10.07 7.08
N GLU A 459 -32.71 9.09 7.95
CA GLU A 459 -31.92 9.30 9.18
C GLU A 459 -30.45 9.70 8.90
N ASP A 460 -29.96 9.50 7.67
CA ASP A 460 -28.66 9.93 7.18
C ASP A 460 -28.80 11.20 6.30
N ASN A 461 -29.80 12.05 6.55
CA ASN A 461 -30.33 13.09 5.65
C ASN A 461 -29.22 13.92 4.97
N PRO A 462 -29.17 13.99 3.63
CA PRO A 462 -28.26 14.88 2.94
C PRO A 462 -28.55 16.37 3.19
N GLU A 463 -29.78 16.74 3.57
CA GLU A 463 -30.11 18.14 3.89
C GLU A 463 -29.39 18.62 5.17
N GLU A 464 -28.99 17.69 6.06
CA GLU A 464 -28.16 17.98 7.23
C GLU A 464 -26.69 18.27 6.85
N TRP A 465 -26.34 18.21 5.56
CA TRP A 465 -25.00 18.54 5.06
C TRP A 465 -24.81 20.01 4.68
N ASP A 466 -25.74 20.86 5.11
CA ASP A 466 -25.74 22.31 4.96
C ASP A 466 -24.70 22.94 5.91
N LEU A 467 -23.40 22.76 5.62
CA LEU A 467 -22.32 23.39 6.39
C LEU A 467 -21.28 24.10 5.54
N THR A 468 -20.93 25.29 6.04
CA THR A 468 -20.00 26.28 5.49
C THR A 468 -18.64 25.70 5.08
N VAL A 469 -18.17 26.05 3.87
CA VAL A 469 -16.77 25.87 3.47
C VAL A 469 -15.89 26.75 4.35
N ARG A 470 -15.26 26.19 5.38
CA ARG A 470 -14.20 26.90 6.11
C ARG A 470 -12.82 26.25 6.09
N ASP A 471 -12.69 24.94 5.87
CA ASP A 471 -11.36 24.32 5.89
C ASP A 471 -11.21 23.23 4.83
N VAL A 472 -10.97 23.62 3.58
CA VAL A 472 -10.35 22.68 2.64
C VAL A 472 -8.85 22.67 2.94
N GLN A 473 -8.37 21.61 3.61
CA GLN A 473 -6.94 21.42 3.84
C GLN A 473 -6.22 21.43 2.48
N THR A 474 -5.48 22.51 2.23
CA THR A 474 -4.70 22.77 1.03
C THR A 474 -3.23 22.88 1.43
N GLY A 475 -2.31 22.56 0.52
CA GLY A 475 -0.87 22.49 0.81
C GLY A 475 -0.45 21.24 1.59
N GLY A 476 -1.18 20.91 2.67
CA GLY A 476 -0.88 19.79 3.56
C GLY A 476 -0.88 18.40 2.91
N THR A 477 -0.07 17.49 3.47
CA THR A 477 -0.20 16.05 3.19
C THR A 477 -1.21 15.45 4.13
N SER A 478 -2.26 14.83 3.58
CA SER A 478 -3.30 14.24 4.41
C SER A 478 -2.73 13.10 5.29
N SER A 479 -3.30 12.89 6.47
CA SER A 479 -2.84 11.82 7.39
C SER A 479 -2.82 10.43 6.73
N VAL A 480 -3.78 10.16 5.84
CA VAL A 480 -3.83 8.95 5.01
C VAL A 480 -2.69 8.89 4.00
N GLN A 481 -2.40 10.00 3.31
CA GLN A 481 -1.29 10.07 2.36
C GLN A 481 0.05 9.86 3.06
N MET A 482 0.29 10.49 4.22
CA MET A 482 1.51 10.27 5.01
C MET A 482 1.64 8.80 5.45
N ALA A 483 0.53 8.17 5.85
CA ALA A 483 0.53 6.75 6.21
C ALA A 483 0.86 5.86 5.01
N LEU A 484 0.32 6.20 3.83
CA LEU A 484 0.60 5.51 2.57
C LEU A 484 2.07 5.65 2.16
N GLU A 485 2.64 6.85 2.13
CA GLU A 485 4.03 7.09 1.74
C GLU A 485 5.02 6.34 2.63
N ARG A 486 4.78 6.33 3.95
CA ARG A 486 5.56 5.51 4.88
C ARG A 486 5.43 4.02 4.56
N SER A 487 4.23 3.56 4.23
CA SER A 487 3.94 2.16 3.89
C SER A 487 4.61 1.73 2.57
N VAL A 488 4.58 2.59 1.56
CA VAL A 488 5.23 2.37 0.25
C VAL A 488 6.75 2.38 0.41
N GLY A 489 7.31 3.35 1.14
CA GLY A 489 8.73 3.36 1.47
C GLY A 489 9.16 2.12 2.27
N TYR A 490 8.26 1.56 3.09
CA TYR A 490 8.48 0.27 3.73
C TYR A 490 8.43 -0.92 2.78
N SER A 491 7.54 -0.89 1.78
CA SER A 491 7.46 -1.92 0.73
C SER A 491 8.73 -1.96 -0.10
N GLY A 492 9.22 -0.81 -0.56
CA GLY A 492 10.46 -0.72 -1.36
C GLY A 492 11.67 -1.31 -0.63
N ARG A 493 11.78 -1.12 0.69
CA ARG A 493 12.84 -1.77 1.50
C ARG A 493 12.68 -3.29 1.61
N VAL A 494 11.45 -3.79 1.66
CA VAL A 494 11.19 -5.24 1.68
C VAL A 494 11.52 -5.85 0.31
N GLU A 495 11.22 -5.15 -0.77
CA GLU A 495 11.58 -5.58 -2.14
C GLU A 495 13.10 -5.60 -2.33
N ALA A 496 13.83 -4.57 -1.87
CA ALA A 496 15.28 -4.57 -1.88
C ALA A 496 15.86 -5.73 -1.04
N ALA A 497 15.27 -6.02 0.13
CA ALA A 497 15.69 -7.17 0.93
C ALA A 497 15.40 -8.51 0.24
N ARG A 498 14.28 -8.64 -0.47
CA ARG A 498 13.97 -9.83 -1.28
C ARG A 498 14.93 -10.00 -2.46
N ALA A 499 15.35 -8.91 -3.10
CA ALA A 499 16.35 -8.99 -4.16
C ALA A 499 17.67 -9.60 -3.65
N THR A 500 18.09 -9.32 -2.41
CA THR A 500 19.27 -9.99 -1.81
C THR A 500 19.03 -11.47 -1.52
N LEU A 501 17.79 -11.87 -1.26
CA LEU A 501 17.42 -13.27 -1.06
C LEU A 501 17.46 -14.05 -2.38
N ASP A 502 17.00 -13.44 -3.47
CA ASP A 502 17.00 -14.06 -4.79
C ASP A 502 18.44 -14.26 -5.32
N GLN A 503 19.38 -13.39 -4.96
CA GLN A 503 20.81 -13.59 -5.24
C GLN A 503 21.42 -14.80 -4.52
N VAL A 504 20.86 -15.16 -3.37
CA VAL A 504 21.32 -16.28 -2.53
C VAL A 504 20.58 -17.58 -2.84
N LYS A 505 19.42 -17.50 -3.50
CA LYS A 505 18.62 -18.65 -3.87
C LYS A 505 19.33 -19.42 -4.98
N VAL A 506 20.09 -20.44 -4.58
CA VAL A 506 20.71 -21.41 -5.48
C VAL A 506 19.79 -22.63 -5.58
N GLU A 507 19.49 -23.10 -6.80
CA GLU A 507 18.63 -24.29 -7.03
C GLU A 507 19.39 -25.62 -6.80
N ASP A 508 20.72 -25.59 -6.78
CA ASP A 508 21.52 -26.78 -6.52
C ASP A 508 21.63 -27.06 -5.00
N ILE A 509 21.07 -28.19 -4.57
CA ILE A 509 21.08 -28.67 -3.17
C ILE A 509 22.50 -28.78 -2.63
N ASP A 510 23.42 -29.35 -3.42
CA ASP A 510 24.81 -29.54 -3.00
C ASP A 510 25.49 -28.18 -2.71
N THR A 511 25.17 -27.15 -3.48
CA THR A 511 25.66 -25.79 -3.26
C THR A 511 25.05 -25.17 -2.01
N ASN A 512 23.73 -25.32 -1.81
CA ASN A 512 23.07 -24.85 -0.58
C ASN A 512 23.63 -25.52 0.67
N VAL A 513 23.92 -26.82 0.63
CA VAL A 513 24.54 -27.56 1.74
C VAL A 513 25.98 -27.09 1.97
N ALA A 514 26.73 -26.77 0.92
CA ALA A 514 28.08 -26.19 1.05
C ALA A 514 28.03 -24.82 1.74
N VAL A 515 27.12 -23.94 1.33
CA VAL A 515 26.88 -22.63 2.00
C VAL A 515 26.52 -22.83 3.47
N LEU A 516 25.65 -23.79 3.78
CA LEU A 516 25.25 -24.08 5.15
C LEU A 516 26.44 -24.52 6.01
N LYS A 517 27.26 -25.45 5.51
CA LYS A 517 28.45 -25.94 6.22
C LYS A 517 29.42 -24.81 6.53
N GLU A 518 29.63 -23.90 5.57
CA GLU A 518 30.53 -22.77 5.74
C GLU A 518 29.96 -21.74 6.74
N LEU A 519 28.65 -21.46 6.70
CA LEU A 519 28.01 -20.56 7.68
C LEU A 519 28.01 -21.14 9.11
N LEU A 520 27.93 -22.47 9.23
CA LEU A 520 27.98 -23.17 10.51
C LEU A 520 29.40 -23.48 10.97
N PHE A 521 30.43 -23.23 10.14
CA PHE A 521 31.83 -23.53 10.43
C PHE A 521 32.29 -23.01 11.81
N PRO A 522 31.98 -21.77 12.23
CA PRO A 522 32.36 -21.30 13.57
C PRO A 522 31.76 -22.12 14.70
N LEU A 523 30.51 -22.60 14.54
CA LEU A 523 29.84 -23.44 15.54
C LEU A 523 30.39 -24.87 15.53
N ILE A 524 30.73 -25.39 14.35
CA ILE A 524 31.37 -26.70 14.19
C ILE A 524 32.74 -26.69 14.88
N GLU A 525 33.53 -25.62 14.73
CA GLU A 525 34.83 -25.49 15.38
C GLU A 525 34.70 -25.39 16.91
N ILE A 526 33.74 -24.61 17.43
CA ILE A 526 33.44 -24.59 18.87
C ILE A 526 33.04 -25.99 19.36
N GLY A 527 32.19 -26.70 18.60
CA GLY A 527 31.78 -28.07 18.91
C GLY A 527 32.96 -29.03 18.96
N LYS A 528 33.89 -28.95 18.00
CA LYS A 528 35.12 -29.75 17.99
C LYS A 528 36.01 -29.45 19.19
N ARG A 529 36.15 -28.17 19.58
CA ARG A 529 36.92 -27.78 20.77
C ARG A 529 36.30 -28.32 22.05
N LEU A 530 34.98 -28.31 22.16
CA LEU A 530 34.26 -28.91 23.29
C LEU A 530 34.41 -30.44 23.31
N LEU A 531 34.34 -31.08 22.14
CA LEU A 531 34.54 -32.52 22.01
C LEU A 531 35.97 -32.92 22.40
N PHE A 532 36.99 -32.21 21.90
CA PHE A 532 38.39 -32.39 22.27
C PHE A 532 38.63 -32.27 23.78
N LEU A 533 37.93 -31.33 24.45
CA LEU A 533 37.96 -31.21 25.91
C LEU A 533 37.23 -32.36 26.61
N ALA A 534 36.13 -32.84 26.05
CA ALA A 534 35.34 -33.95 26.61
C ALA A 534 36.01 -35.32 26.42
N GLU A 535 36.78 -35.51 25.35
CA GLU A 535 37.58 -36.70 25.06
C GLU A 535 38.90 -36.73 25.83
N TRP A 536 39.19 -35.66 26.61
CA TRP A 536 40.39 -35.56 27.47
C TRP A 536 41.72 -35.65 26.72
N GLU A 537 41.75 -35.25 25.44
CA GLU A 537 42.99 -35.26 24.64
C GLU A 537 44.10 -34.43 25.30
N ASP A 538 43.76 -33.26 25.86
CA ASP A 538 44.64 -32.46 26.74
C ASP A 538 44.13 -32.48 28.18
N PRO A 539 44.63 -33.37 29.06
CA PRO A 539 44.05 -33.59 30.38
C PRO A 539 44.06 -32.33 31.25
N LEU A 540 45.11 -31.51 31.19
CA LEU A 540 45.18 -30.25 31.96
C LEU A 540 44.10 -29.25 31.53
N LYS A 541 43.86 -29.10 30.23
CA LYS A 541 42.82 -28.18 29.72
C LYS A 541 41.44 -28.68 30.07
N SER A 542 41.21 -29.99 29.95
CA SER A 542 39.95 -30.64 30.32
C SER A 542 39.67 -30.52 31.83
N TYR A 543 40.67 -30.70 32.70
CA TYR A 543 40.54 -30.47 34.13
C TYR A 543 40.17 -29.02 34.45
N VAL A 544 40.89 -28.05 33.88
CA VAL A 544 40.61 -26.62 34.09
C VAL A 544 39.21 -26.27 33.59
N PHE A 545 38.82 -26.75 32.41
CA PHE A 545 37.49 -26.54 31.86
C PHE A 545 36.39 -27.12 32.76
N LEU A 546 36.55 -28.38 33.20
CA LEU A 546 35.61 -29.03 34.10
C LEU A 546 35.51 -28.29 35.44
N PHE A 547 36.65 -27.89 36.01
CA PHE A 547 36.69 -27.15 37.28
C PHE A 547 36.00 -25.79 37.15
N CYS A 548 36.28 -25.03 36.08
CA CYS A 548 35.60 -23.77 35.78
C CYS A 548 34.09 -23.96 35.59
N PHE A 549 33.68 -24.99 34.86
CA PHE A 549 32.27 -25.30 34.64
C PHE A 549 31.55 -25.64 35.95
N LEU A 550 32.13 -26.54 36.75
CA LEU A 550 31.61 -26.90 38.07
C LEU A 550 31.56 -25.69 39.02
N PHE A 551 32.56 -24.81 38.96
CA PHE A 551 32.57 -23.58 39.76
C PHE A 551 31.43 -22.62 39.36
N ILE A 552 31.18 -22.44 38.06
CA ILE A 552 30.07 -21.63 37.54
C ILE A 552 28.72 -22.21 37.99
N VAL A 553 28.58 -23.54 37.96
CA VAL A 553 27.39 -24.26 38.43
C VAL A 553 27.19 -24.07 39.93
N TYR A 554 28.24 -24.30 40.73
CA TYR A 554 28.21 -24.20 42.18
C TYR A 554 27.84 -22.80 42.67
N ARG A 555 28.36 -21.75 42.01
CA ARG A 555 27.98 -20.36 42.33
C ARG A 555 26.59 -19.93 41.82
N GLY A 556 25.90 -20.79 41.06
CA GLY A 556 24.63 -20.42 40.42
C GLY A 556 24.78 -19.39 39.30
N TRP A 557 25.98 -19.24 38.74
CA TRP A 557 26.27 -18.24 37.70
C TRP A 557 25.85 -18.67 36.30
N ILE A 558 25.36 -19.90 36.13
CA ILE A 558 24.80 -20.40 34.86
C ILE A 558 23.80 -19.41 34.27
N TRP A 559 23.02 -18.75 35.12
CA TRP A 559 22.03 -17.77 34.70
C TRP A 559 22.62 -16.53 34.03
N TYR A 560 23.78 -16.05 34.49
CA TYR A 560 24.45 -14.88 33.92
C TYR A 560 25.12 -15.16 32.57
N ILE A 561 25.30 -16.43 32.19
CA ILE A 561 25.86 -16.80 30.88
C ILE A 561 25.01 -16.19 29.74
N PHE A 562 23.68 -16.24 29.86
CA PHE A 562 22.79 -15.74 28.81
C PHE A 562 22.81 -14.20 28.67
N PRO A 563 22.67 -13.40 29.76
CA PRO A 563 22.92 -11.96 29.73
C PRO A 563 24.29 -11.57 29.18
N VAL A 564 25.36 -12.27 29.59
CA VAL A 564 26.73 -12.00 29.14
C VAL A 564 26.86 -12.27 27.64
N PHE A 565 26.26 -13.35 27.13
CA PHE A 565 26.23 -13.61 25.69
C PHE A 565 25.48 -12.51 24.91
N LEU A 566 24.31 -12.09 25.39
CA LEU A 566 23.56 -10.99 24.78
C LEU A 566 24.37 -9.68 24.81
N LEU A 567 25.00 -9.33 25.93
CA LEU A 567 25.87 -8.16 26.03
C LEU A 567 27.07 -8.26 25.10
N GLY A 568 27.77 -9.39 25.09
CA GLY A 568 28.91 -9.64 24.20
C GLY A 568 28.54 -9.47 22.73
N SER A 569 27.38 -10.00 22.30
CA SER A 569 26.87 -9.81 20.94
C SER A 569 26.49 -8.36 20.63
N THR A 570 25.91 -7.61 21.58
CA THR A 570 25.63 -6.17 21.39
C THR A 570 26.90 -5.35 21.26
N ILE A 571 27.92 -5.64 22.09
CA ILE A 571 29.22 -4.98 22.03
C ILE A 571 29.89 -5.30 20.70
N PHE A 572 29.82 -6.56 20.23
CA PHE A 572 30.33 -6.96 18.93
C PHE A 572 29.63 -6.22 17.78
N MET A 573 28.30 -6.11 17.78
CA MET A 573 27.56 -5.35 16.77
C MET A 573 27.95 -3.86 16.75
N LEU A 574 28.11 -3.25 17.93
CA LEU A 574 28.54 -1.86 18.06
C LEU A 574 30.01 -1.67 17.64
N TRP A 575 30.86 -2.63 17.99
CA TRP A 575 32.26 -2.62 17.59
C TRP A 575 32.40 -2.72 16.07
N GLN A 576 31.74 -3.69 15.43
CA GLN A 576 31.70 -3.83 13.96
C GLN A 576 31.13 -2.59 13.27
N ARG A 577 30.17 -1.90 13.89
CA ARG A 577 29.68 -0.61 13.39
C ARG A 577 30.75 0.48 13.45
N HIS A 578 31.54 0.53 14.52
CA HIS A 578 32.59 1.55 14.70
C HIS A 578 33.83 1.26 13.86
N THR A 579 34.19 -0.01 13.65
CA THR A 579 35.32 -0.41 12.80
C THR A 579 34.97 -0.52 11.32
N GLY A 580 33.70 -0.75 10.98
CA GLY A 580 33.22 -0.83 9.60
C GLY A 580 33.20 0.54 8.94
N ASN A 581 34.27 0.90 8.22
CA ASN A 581 34.40 2.11 7.39
C ASN A 581 33.49 2.13 6.14
N GLY A 582 32.27 1.58 6.21
CA GLY A 582 31.34 1.57 5.08
C GLY A 582 31.75 0.65 3.92
N GLN A 583 32.70 -0.27 4.13
CA GLN A 583 33.00 -1.29 3.13
C GLN A 583 31.75 -2.14 2.89
N MET A 584 31.22 -2.05 1.67
CA MET A 584 30.23 -2.96 1.11
C MET A 584 30.68 -4.38 1.43
N ILE A 585 29.84 -5.11 2.17
CA ILE A 585 30.07 -6.45 2.68
C ILE A 585 30.74 -7.29 1.58
N GLY A 586 32.00 -7.67 1.79
CA GLY A 586 32.67 -8.64 0.94
C GLY A 586 31.79 -9.87 0.88
N ALA A 587 31.35 -10.22 -0.33
CA ALA A 587 30.43 -11.32 -0.51
C ALA A 587 31.04 -12.62 0.06
N PHE A 588 30.21 -13.42 0.70
CA PHE A 588 30.65 -14.64 1.37
C PHE A 588 31.07 -15.67 0.32
N GLU A 589 32.36 -15.91 0.19
CA GLU A 589 32.93 -16.81 -0.81
C GLU A 589 32.70 -18.28 -0.43
N VAL A 590 31.99 -19.02 -1.29
CA VAL A 590 31.74 -20.46 -1.11
C VAL A 590 32.23 -21.23 -2.33
N THR A 591 33.05 -22.25 -2.11
CA THR A 591 33.53 -23.16 -3.16
C THR A 591 32.44 -24.15 -3.55
N THR A 592 32.09 -24.20 -4.84
CA THR A 592 31.07 -25.13 -5.36
C THR A 592 31.58 -26.57 -5.41
N PRO A 593 30.80 -27.57 -4.98
CA PRO A 593 31.16 -28.99 -5.10
C PRO A 593 31.18 -29.48 -6.58
N PRO A 594 31.91 -30.57 -6.87
CA PRO A 594 32.01 -31.13 -8.23
C PRO A 594 30.68 -31.71 -8.74
N ARG A 595 30.43 -31.55 -10.05
CA ARG A 595 29.19 -31.96 -10.76
C ARG A 595 29.00 -33.50 -10.71
N ARG A 596 27.89 -33.98 -10.14
CA ARG A 596 27.47 -35.40 -10.16
C ARG A 596 26.43 -35.69 -11.25
N ARG A 597 26.24 -36.98 -11.59
CA ARG A 597 25.29 -37.46 -12.61
C ARG A 597 23.84 -37.37 -12.12
N THR A 598 22.94 -36.95 -13.00
CA THR A 598 21.50 -36.69 -12.76
C THR A 598 20.67 -37.91 -12.34
N VAL A 599 21.17 -39.13 -12.57
CA VAL A 599 20.37 -40.36 -12.39
C VAL A 599 20.25 -40.77 -10.91
N GLU A 600 21.26 -40.49 -10.07
CA GLU A 600 21.20 -40.81 -8.63
C GLU A 600 20.26 -39.86 -7.86
N GLN A 601 19.98 -38.67 -8.40
CA GLN A 601 19.08 -37.69 -7.80
C GLN A 601 17.59 -38.05 -7.98
N LEU A 602 17.23 -38.81 -9.02
CA LEU A 602 15.83 -39.14 -9.31
C LEU A 602 15.27 -40.24 -8.41
N LEU A 603 16.12 -41.14 -7.90
CA LEU A 603 15.66 -42.38 -7.27
C LEU A 603 15.27 -42.21 -5.79
N ALA A 604 15.67 -41.12 -5.15
CA ALA A 604 15.23 -40.76 -3.80
C ALA A 604 14.15 -39.66 -3.87
N LEU A 605 12.89 -40.07 -3.97
CA LEU A 605 11.69 -39.32 -3.57
C LEU A 605 11.78 -37.77 -3.78
N GLN A 606 11.48 -37.29 -4.98
CA GLN A 606 11.54 -35.86 -5.38
C GLN A 606 10.85 -34.90 -4.37
N GLN A 607 9.81 -35.35 -3.68
CA GLN A 607 9.14 -34.56 -2.64
C GLN A 607 9.97 -34.40 -1.36
N ALA A 608 10.66 -35.44 -0.89
CA ALA A 608 11.50 -35.33 0.32
C ALA A 608 12.76 -34.49 0.04
N ILE A 609 13.36 -34.64 -1.14
CA ILE A 609 14.52 -33.85 -1.55
C ILE A 609 14.16 -32.36 -1.66
N SER A 610 13.04 -32.02 -2.31
CA SER A 610 12.61 -30.61 -2.42
C SER A 610 12.22 -30.00 -1.07
N GLN A 611 11.65 -30.78 -0.15
CA GLN A 611 11.40 -30.33 1.22
C GLN A 611 12.71 -30.08 1.99
N LEU A 612 13.68 -30.99 1.86
CA LEU A 612 15.00 -30.84 2.47
C LEU A 612 15.73 -29.61 1.92
N GLU A 613 15.72 -29.43 0.60
CA GLU A 613 16.28 -28.26 -0.06
C GLU A 613 15.65 -26.96 0.46
N ALA A 614 14.31 -26.91 0.54
CA ALA A 614 13.61 -25.75 1.08
C ALA A 614 13.97 -25.47 2.55
N GLN A 615 14.17 -26.51 3.37
CA GLN A 615 14.60 -26.37 4.75
C GLN A 615 16.05 -25.89 4.87
N VAL A 616 16.97 -26.45 4.08
CA VAL A 616 18.39 -26.01 4.03
C VAL A 616 18.46 -24.56 3.57
N GLN A 617 17.71 -24.20 2.52
CA GLN A 617 17.66 -22.85 2.02
C GLN A 617 17.08 -21.88 3.07
N ALA A 618 16.00 -22.26 3.76
CA ALA A 618 15.45 -21.46 4.86
C ALA A 618 16.47 -21.26 6.00
N GLY A 619 17.24 -22.30 6.33
CA GLY A 619 18.35 -22.24 7.27
C GLY A 619 19.45 -21.26 6.84
N ASN A 620 19.91 -21.36 5.58
CA ASN A 620 20.91 -20.44 5.00
C ASN A 620 20.44 -18.99 5.06
N ILE A 621 19.20 -18.74 4.63
CA ILE A 621 18.58 -17.41 4.67
C ILE A 621 18.57 -16.86 6.10
N PHE A 622 18.19 -17.68 7.08
CA PHE A 622 18.16 -17.28 8.48
C PHE A 622 19.56 -16.91 8.99
N LEU A 623 20.57 -17.74 8.73
CA LEU A 623 21.95 -17.50 9.15
C LEU A 623 22.56 -16.27 8.46
N LEU A 624 22.29 -16.05 7.17
CA LEU A 624 22.77 -14.88 6.44
C LEU A 624 22.13 -13.58 6.92
N LYS A 625 20.84 -13.62 7.32
CA LYS A 625 20.20 -12.48 7.99
C LYS A 625 20.75 -12.23 9.38
N LEU A 626 21.07 -13.29 10.13
CA LEU A 626 21.72 -13.15 11.43
C LEU A 626 23.11 -12.52 11.28
N ARG A 627 23.88 -12.97 10.28
CA ARG A 627 25.18 -12.40 9.93
C ARG A 627 25.08 -10.94 9.49
N SER A 628 24.09 -10.58 8.67
CA SER A 628 23.92 -9.18 8.24
C SER A 628 23.61 -8.25 9.42
N LEU A 629 22.86 -8.72 10.43
CA LEU A 629 22.66 -8.00 11.68
C LEU A 629 23.93 -7.91 12.52
N LEU A 630 24.68 -9.02 12.68
CA LEU A 630 25.91 -9.07 13.48
C LEU A 630 27.02 -8.18 12.92
N LEU A 631 27.15 -8.14 11.59
CA LEU A 631 28.12 -7.31 10.87
C LEU A 631 27.67 -5.84 10.72
N ALA A 632 26.56 -5.45 11.36
CA ALA A 632 26.02 -4.10 11.29
C ALA A 632 25.77 -3.56 9.86
N ALA A 633 25.50 -4.45 8.91
CA ALA A 633 25.27 -4.13 7.50
C ALA A 633 24.21 -3.04 7.29
N PHE A 634 23.23 -2.98 8.20
CA PHE A 634 22.15 -1.99 8.18
C PHE A 634 22.01 -1.34 9.55
N PRO A 635 22.56 -0.13 9.77
CA PRO A 635 22.67 0.45 11.11
C PRO A 635 21.30 0.71 11.75
N GLN A 636 20.27 1.08 10.97
CA GLN A 636 18.92 1.30 11.53
C GLN A 636 18.28 0.03 12.13
N SER A 637 18.46 -1.12 11.48
CA SER A 637 17.94 -2.40 11.98
C SER A 637 18.82 -2.94 13.09
N THR A 638 20.15 -2.88 12.90
CA THR A 638 21.13 -3.34 13.88
C THR A 638 21.03 -2.58 15.19
N ASN A 639 20.86 -1.25 15.17
CA ASN A 639 20.68 -0.45 16.37
C ASN A 639 19.44 -0.84 17.16
N LYS A 640 18.34 -1.18 16.48
CA LYS A 640 17.12 -1.66 17.14
C LYS A 640 17.35 -3.02 17.78
N VAL A 641 18.01 -3.94 17.08
CA VAL A 641 18.35 -5.26 17.62
C VAL A 641 19.28 -5.12 18.82
N ALA A 642 20.33 -4.33 18.68
CA ALA A 642 21.29 -4.07 19.75
C ALA A 642 20.60 -3.46 20.98
N ALA A 643 19.74 -2.45 20.79
CA ALA A 643 18.97 -1.88 21.88
C ALA A 643 18.02 -2.91 22.53
N THR A 644 17.31 -3.73 21.74
CA THR A 644 16.45 -4.79 22.29
C THR A 644 17.23 -5.88 23.01
N MET A 645 18.41 -6.26 22.51
CA MET A 645 19.29 -7.23 23.15
C MET A 645 19.90 -6.69 24.43
N LEU A 646 20.22 -5.39 24.49
CA LEU A 646 20.71 -4.72 25.70
C LEU A 646 19.61 -4.66 26.76
N VAL A 647 18.39 -4.24 26.38
CA VAL A 647 17.23 -4.25 27.28
C VAL A 647 16.91 -5.67 27.75
N ALA A 648 16.93 -6.66 26.85
CA ALA A 648 16.74 -8.06 27.23
C ALA A 648 17.83 -8.51 28.21
N SER A 649 19.11 -8.22 27.95
CA SER A 649 20.19 -8.60 28.85
C SER A 649 20.01 -7.98 30.24
N ALA A 650 19.64 -6.71 30.33
CA ALA A 650 19.32 -6.08 31.61
C ALA A 650 18.16 -6.80 32.33
N ILE A 651 17.07 -7.09 31.64
CA ILE A 651 15.92 -7.85 32.17
C ILE A 651 16.39 -9.21 32.73
N PHE A 652 17.18 -9.98 31.95
CA PHE A 652 17.68 -11.28 32.39
C PHE A 652 18.70 -11.17 33.54
N ALA A 653 19.50 -10.10 33.59
CA ALA A 653 20.48 -9.89 34.67
C ALA A 653 19.83 -9.52 36.02
N TYR A 654 18.73 -8.75 36.00
CA TYR A 654 18.07 -8.25 37.21
C TYR A 654 16.90 -9.12 37.70
N LEU A 655 16.18 -9.80 36.80
CA LEU A 655 15.01 -10.60 37.21
C LEU A 655 15.37 -12.06 37.49
N PRO A 656 14.86 -12.64 38.59
CA PRO A 656 15.06 -14.06 38.86
C PRO A 656 14.30 -14.91 37.84
N LEU A 657 14.87 -16.09 37.51
CA LEU A 657 14.34 -17.03 36.52
C LEU A 657 12.86 -17.38 36.77
N ARG A 658 12.45 -17.49 38.04
CA ARG A 658 11.05 -17.77 38.43
C ARG A 658 10.09 -16.71 37.90
N SER A 659 10.44 -15.43 38.00
CA SER A 659 9.61 -14.33 37.50
C SER A 659 9.51 -14.33 35.98
N ILE A 660 10.60 -14.67 35.28
CA ILE A 660 10.60 -14.76 33.82
C ILE A 660 9.75 -15.95 33.33
N LEU A 661 9.83 -17.10 33.99
CA LEU A 661 8.97 -18.24 33.69
C LEU A 661 7.49 -17.88 33.87
N VAL A 662 7.14 -17.18 34.96
CA VAL A 662 5.78 -16.68 35.18
C VAL A 662 5.35 -15.74 34.05
N LEU A 663 6.21 -14.81 33.62
CA LEU A 663 5.92 -13.93 32.49
C LEU A 663 5.73 -14.68 31.17
N ILE A 664 6.53 -15.72 30.90
CA ILE A 664 6.40 -16.54 29.69
C ILE A 664 5.07 -17.30 29.71
N VAL A 665 4.71 -17.91 30.85
CA VAL A 665 3.43 -18.61 31.01
C VAL A 665 2.26 -17.63 30.85
N LEU A 666 2.35 -16.46 31.49
CA LEU A 666 1.32 -15.43 31.40
C LEU A 666 1.19 -14.90 29.97
N GLU A 667 2.30 -14.67 29.25
CA GLU A 667 2.28 -14.31 27.83
C GLU A 667 1.61 -15.42 26.99
N ALA A 668 2.03 -16.68 27.15
CA ALA A 668 1.50 -17.80 26.38
C ALA A 668 -0.01 -17.97 26.54
N TYR A 669 -0.52 -17.88 27.77
CA TYR A 669 -1.96 -18.04 28.07
C TYR A 669 -2.78 -16.78 27.75
N THR A 670 -2.23 -15.58 27.95
CA THR A 670 -2.98 -14.33 27.68
C THR A 670 -2.96 -13.93 26.21
N ARG A 671 -2.04 -14.46 25.40
CA ARG A 671 -1.90 -14.10 23.97
C ARG A 671 -3.17 -14.31 23.16
N HIS A 672 -3.95 -15.35 23.48
CA HIS A 672 -5.19 -15.71 22.79
C HIS A 672 -6.46 -15.20 23.48
N MET A 673 -6.34 -14.52 24.63
CA MET A 673 -7.49 -13.90 25.29
C MET A 673 -8.15 -12.86 24.37
N PRO A 674 -9.48 -12.82 24.26
CA PRO A 674 -10.18 -11.97 23.31
C PRO A 674 -9.86 -10.48 23.47
N ALA A 675 -9.67 -9.99 24.70
CA ALA A 675 -9.28 -8.62 24.99
C ALA A 675 -7.88 -8.25 24.43
N ARG A 676 -6.92 -9.18 24.50
CA ARG A 676 -5.52 -8.94 24.10
C ARG A 676 -5.21 -9.42 22.69
N LYS A 677 -5.98 -10.36 22.13
CA LYS A 677 -5.73 -11.03 20.85
C LYS A 677 -5.41 -10.05 19.71
N LYS A 678 -6.15 -8.94 19.61
CA LYS A 678 -5.91 -7.89 18.61
C LYS A 678 -4.53 -7.26 18.75
N SER A 679 -4.09 -6.98 19.98
CA SER A 679 -2.76 -6.42 20.26
C SER A 679 -1.67 -7.44 19.96
N SER A 680 -1.86 -8.69 20.38
CA SER A 680 -0.94 -9.80 20.10
C SER A 680 -0.75 -10.04 18.60
N GLU A 681 -1.83 -10.11 17.83
CA GLU A 681 -1.78 -10.27 16.37
C GLU A 681 -1.08 -9.09 15.70
N LYS A 682 -1.32 -7.86 16.18
CA LYS A 682 -0.62 -6.65 15.71
C LYS A 682 0.88 -6.79 15.96
N LEU A 683 1.31 -7.19 17.16
CA LEU A 683 2.74 -7.39 17.49
C LEU A 683 3.39 -8.47 16.62
N VAL A 684 2.73 -9.62 16.47
CA VAL A 684 3.22 -10.73 15.62
C VAL A 684 3.36 -10.28 14.17
N ARG A 685 2.39 -9.51 13.66
CA ARG A 685 2.48 -8.92 12.32
C ARG A 685 3.67 -7.96 12.23
N ARG A 686 3.88 -7.08 13.22
CA ARG A 686 5.03 -6.16 13.22
C ARG A 686 6.37 -6.88 13.24
N LEU A 687 6.50 -7.95 14.02
CA LEU A 687 7.71 -8.79 14.05
C LEU A 687 7.97 -9.43 12.68
N ARG A 688 6.92 -9.96 12.03
CA ARG A 688 7.01 -10.52 10.68
C ARG A 688 7.41 -9.47 9.65
N GLU A 689 6.76 -8.31 9.65
CA GLU A 689 7.10 -7.18 8.77
C GLU A 689 8.54 -6.70 8.98
N TRP A 690 9.00 -6.68 10.22
CA TRP A 690 10.37 -6.31 10.56
C TRP A 690 11.37 -7.35 10.04
N TRP A 691 11.12 -8.64 10.26
CA TRP A 691 11.98 -9.73 9.79
C TRP A 691 12.12 -9.77 8.26
N LEU A 692 11.04 -9.46 7.55
CA LEU A 692 11.03 -9.38 6.08
C LEU A 692 11.90 -8.25 5.52
N ARG A 693 12.22 -7.22 6.32
CA ARG A 693 13.10 -6.11 5.89
C ARG A 693 14.59 -6.41 5.98
N ILE A 694 14.97 -7.45 6.72
CA ILE A 694 16.37 -7.76 6.95
C ILE A 694 16.88 -8.47 5.70
N PRO A 695 17.80 -7.86 4.94
CA PRO A 695 18.41 -8.51 3.79
C PRO A 695 19.37 -9.61 4.23
N ALA A 696 19.58 -10.57 3.35
CA ALA A 696 20.62 -11.57 3.53
C ALA A 696 21.97 -10.97 3.15
N ALA A 697 23.05 -11.36 3.85
CA ALA A 697 24.40 -11.03 3.39
C ALA A 697 24.65 -11.69 2.02
N PRO A 698 25.27 -10.99 1.05
CA PRO A 698 25.52 -11.54 -0.27
C PRO A 698 26.51 -12.72 -0.21
N VAL A 699 26.30 -13.73 -1.05
CA VAL A 699 27.15 -14.92 -1.19
C VAL A 699 27.77 -14.90 -2.58
N GLN A 700 29.09 -15.06 -2.70
CA GLN A 700 29.78 -15.24 -3.97
C GLN A 700 30.20 -16.71 -4.08
N LEU A 701 29.79 -17.37 -5.17
CA LEU A 701 30.23 -18.73 -5.45
C LEU A 701 31.52 -18.68 -6.26
N LEU A 702 32.64 -19.08 -5.64
CA LEU A 702 33.89 -19.28 -6.37
C LEU A 702 33.81 -20.63 -7.08
N ARG A 703 33.78 -20.60 -8.42
CA ARG A 703 34.04 -21.80 -9.21
C ARG A 703 35.51 -22.16 -9.01
N PRO A 704 35.84 -23.45 -8.82
CA PRO A 704 37.23 -23.89 -8.82
C PRO A 704 37.86 -23.44 -10.14
N GLN A 705 38.81 -22.49 -10.09
CA GLN A 705 39.60 -22.12 -11.26
C GLN A 705 40.29 -23.38 -11.76
N ASP A 706 40.20 -23.63 -13.07
CA ASP A 706 40.89 -24.72 -13.75
C ASP A 706 42.39 -24.69 -13.41
N THR A 707 42.80 -25.49 -12.43
CA THR A 707 44.20 -25.69 -12.03
C THR A 707 45.07 -26.24 -13.17
N ARG A 708 44.46 -26.55 -14.33
CA ARG A 708 45.18 -26.90 -15.56
C ARG A 708 45.97 -25.73 -16.17
N ARG A 709 45.59 -24.46 -15.98
CA ARG A 709 46.39 -23.35 -16.56
C ARG A 709 47.68 -23.04 -15.80
N TRP A 710 47.78 -23.40 -14.52
CA TRP A 710 49.04 -23.24 -13.78
C TRP A 710 50.02 -24.39 -14.00
N THR A 711 49.51 -25.61 -14.18
CA THR A 711 50.39 -26.77 -14.47
C THR A 711 50.96 -26.75 -15.88
N SER A 712 50.35 -26.06 -16.87
CA SER A 712 50.97 -25.88 -18.18
C SER A 712 52.08 -24.82 -18.20
N ARG A 713 51.98 -23.76 -17.38
CA ARG A 713 53.07 -22.76 -17.28
C ARG A 713 54.29 -23.26 -16.50
N LEU A 714 54.09 -24.15 -15.54
CA LEU A 714 55.21 -24.79 -14.82
C LEU A 714 55.88 -25.91 -15.63
N ARG A 715 55.26 -26.39 -16.72
CA ARG A 715 55.91 -27.32 -17.65
C ARG A 715 56.58 -26.64 -18.85
N SER A 716 56.42 -25.33 -18.99
CA SER A 716 57.09 -24.53 -20.03
C SER A 716 58.17 -23.58 -19.46
N ARG A 717 58.58 -23.80 -18.21
CA ARG A 717 59.85 -23.35 -17.64
C ARG A 717 60.61 -24.60 -17.24
#